data_AF-A0A946ZDN6-F1
#
_entry.id   AF-A0A946ZDN6-F1
#
_cell.length_a   1.000
_cell.length_b   1.000
_cell.length_c   1.000
_cell.angle_alpha   90.00
_cell.angle_beta   90.00
_cell.angle_gamma   90.00
#
_symmetry.space_group_name_H-M   'P 1'
#
loop_
_entity.id
_entity.type
_entity.pdbx_description
1 polymer ?
#
loop_
_entity_poly.entity_id
_entity_poly.type
_entity_poly.pdbx_seq_one_letter_code
_entity_poly.pdbx_strand_id
1 'polypeptide(L)'
;MIRSNLNPSLLILIFSLALCSGMLLSAQVSVGDGSYTTIFPGTDSAGRNGFPSGTPQLSGNALGKPVPTNDWWSKLIKEDHADNLFNYPMTLKTTNQGLIVTYIPWGPIGDSTPIEIGLTGLNAARTSVSDYSDWTVTMNWSDGSHDLKTTSGIGMPFLYFQKDADDVVEIKVNSGTVTVSGEMLIIANAVNGADFVFYAPSGSSWSSIGSTYTSTLNGNDYWSMAMLPQSTTNVNAVAVEYKKYAFVFPTNTTTTWSYNEISSKVTSVFSVSTEVKEGTDTNVLLGLLPHQWSNLAPTSPTPNEYSYDAIRGELKTMDGNTFTLENTFKGILPTLPNLTQYSTGFSLTDLDAKISQIENDGLATWTDSYNEGQVMNRLIQTARIADQIGDIVARDKMIATIKERLEDWLTYQSGEVAFLFYYNSDWSALLGYPSGHGQDNNINDHHFHWGYFIHAAAFMEQFEPGWVNQWGEMINLLVRDAASDDRNDTMFPFLRNFSPYAGHSWANGFATFPQGNDQESTSESMQFASSLIHWGSVTENDAIRDLGIYIYTTEQTAIEEYWFDIYERNFQPNQQYSLVSRVWGNSYDNGTFFTGDIAASYGIELYPIHGGSMYLGHHQAYAQSLWTEMTNNTGILSNEVNPNLWHDTYWKFLALTDAQAAIDLYDSYPDRELKFGVSDAQTYHWLHAMNALGIVDTSITSDHPIAVAFVDGGLTTYVGHNYSNTAITVNFSDGFMLDVPANTMATSRDLNVSGILSADTYEANENDPVNLTTTTSGSGITKVEFYDGDTFLGEDTTAPYEFNVPNISLGIHSMYSKIFVGTDFINTNVINIQVGDQIPYSAGPTIIPGILEAGHYDIFEGGNGQGISYFDTSTDNKGNFRPTEYVDAVTDVTEGATVGWITAGEWLEYTIDVQTTGCYDMNFRYASGNTSGGGPFHFEIDGQMVSPQIPVTTTGDWGNWNSKTSTIELTAGIHVLRLTVTQGEFNLGRITFSYSGMDCPAPGETGLPFDFETSPVTADFTSFNGGTATVEAVIAPQNTGNNSGSLAKVVRNGGDVWAGAYLNLSGGLDFSSQNFITLRLWTEAPIGTTVKMKLEEQANPANASELDVATALSGEWETLSWDFSALGATVFDRLVFMFDYGNTGDGTATSTFYFDDVEQVTTLGIEDPEFEGLKIYPNPVTNKLYIKSNSIHLTKVEIFTLLGQKVMDVRSDLNAIDLTNLSKGMYLVKLLNSDGYIIKKLIKR
;
A
#
# COMPACT_ATOMS: atom_id res chain seq x y z
N MET A 1 66.24 30.49 29.52
CA MET A 1 66.44 29.39 28.57
C MET A 1 65.11 29.12 27.90
N ILE A 2 65.07 29.33 26.58
CA ILE A 2 64.15 28.81 25.55
C ILE A 2 62.63 29.05 25.72
N ARG A 3 62.10 29.75 24.70
CA ARG A 3 60.70 29.95 24.34
C ARG A 3 60.03 28.62 23.93
N SER A 4 58.75 28.48 24.23
CA SER A 4 57.79 27.95 23.25
C SER A 4 56.46 28.70 23.41
N ASN A 5 56.22 29.63 22.49
CA ASN A 5 54.94 30.28 22.29
C ASN A 5 53.95 29.24 21.78
N LEU A 6 52.92 28.92 22.58
CA LEU A 6 51.68 28.36 22.06
C LEU A 6 50.67 29.49 21.96
N ASN A 7 50.21 29.74 20.75
CA ASN A 7 49.31 30.82 20.38
C ASN A 7 47.89 30.52 20.91
N PRO A 8 47.28 31.38 21.76
CA PRO A 8 45.93 31.14 22.27
C PRO A 8 44.86 31.07 21.16
N SER A 9 45.15 31.61 19.97
CA SER A 9 44.29 31.47 18.79
C SER A 9 44.24 30.05 18.23
N LEU A 10 45.25 29.21 18.47
CA LEU A 10 45.27 27.82 18.00
C LEU A 10 44.51 26.89 18.96
N LEU A 11 44.47 27.20 20.26
CA LEU A 11 43.65 26.43 21.22
C LEU A 11 42.15 26.69 21.02
N ILE A 12 41.77 27.93 20.66
CA ILE A 12 40.38 28.25 20.31
C ILE A 12 40.00 27.60 18.98
N LEU A 13 40.89 27.60 17.97
CA LEU A 13 40.64 26.90 16.70
C LEU A 13 40.53 25.38 16.88
N ILE A 14 41.30 24.75 17.78
CA ILE A 14 41.22 23.32 18.06
C ILE A 14 39.97 22.96 18.90
N PHE A 15 39.52 23.86 19.80
CA PHE A 15 38.24 23.69 20.49
C PHE A 15 37.02 23.96 19.56
N SER A 16 37.16 24.83 18.56
CA SER A 16 36.16 25.04 17.51
C SER A 16 36.12 23.89 16.50
N LEU A 17 37.27 23.29 16.14
CA LEU A 17 37.30 22.12 15.25
C LEU A 17 36.84 20.82 15.93
N ALA A 18 37.02 20.69 17.26
CA ALA A 18 36.52 19.54 18.02
C ALA A 18 35.01 19.59 18.32
N LEU A 19 34.36 20.76 18.15
CA LEU A 19 32.90 20.90 18.17
C LEU A 19 32.25 20.84 16.76
N CYS A 20 33.07 20.82 15.70
CA CYS A 20 32.61 20.71 14.30
C CYS A 20 32.92 19.34 13.66
N SER A 21 33.32 18.33 14.44
CA SER A 21 33.50 16.96 13.95
C SER A 21 32.67 16.00 14.78
N GLY A 22 31.45 15.73 14.31
CA GLY A 22 30.57 14.72 14.89
C GLY A 22 29.10 15.12 15.11
N MET A 23 28.54 16.07 14.35
CA MET A 23 27.10 15.95 14.02
C MET A 23 27.05 15.08 12.76
N LEU A 24 27.00 13.76 12.95
CA LEU A 24 26.33 12.93 11.98
C LEU A 24 24.89 13.43 11.96
N LEU A 25 24.51 14.19 10.93
CA LEU A 25 23.10 14.37 10.60
C LEU A 25 22.56 12.94 10.46
N SER A 26 21.69 12.53 11.37
CA SER A 26 20.99 11.26 11.22
C SER A 26 20.23 11.32 9.90
N ALA A 27 20.58 10.44 8.95
CA ALA A 27 19.90 10.35 7.66
C ALA A 27 18.40 10.06 7.85
N GLN A 28 18.06 9.35 8.92
CA GLN A 28 16.71 8.96 9.33
C GLN A 28 16.17 9.90 10.42
N VAL A 29 14.91 10.31 10.28
CA VAL A 29 14.15 11.08 11.27
C VAL A 29 12.98 10.24 11.76
N SER A 30 12.98 9.91 13.05
CA SER A 30 11.88 9.16 13.69
C SER A 30 10.67 10.04 13.97
N VAL A 31 9.47 9.49 13.76
CA VAL A 31 8.17 10.14 13.93
C VAL A 31 7.19 9.10 14.47
N GLY A 32 6.94 9.13 15.77
CA GLY A 32 6.30 8.00 16.46
C GLY A 32 7.19 6.76 16.36
N ASP A 33 6.60 5.62 16.01
CA ASP A 33 7.30 4.38 15.71
C ASP A 33 7.76 4.30 14.24
N GLY A 34 7.30 5.22 13.39
CA GLY A 34 7.74 5.35 12.00
C GLY A 34 8.95 6.26 11.82
N SER A 35 9.36 6.42 10.56
CA SER A 35 10.44 7.33 10.20
C SER A 35 10.49 7.63 8.70
N TYR A 36 11.14 8.74 8.35
CA TYR A 36 11.49 9.07 6.96
C TYR A 36 12.99 9.38 6.84
N THR A 37 13.53 9.34 5.62
CA THR A 37 14.91 9.77 5.35
C THR A 37 14.98 11.22 4.87
N THR A 38 16.06 11.93 5.20
CA THR A 38 16.41 13.25 4.66
C THR A 38 17.56 13.20 3.67
N ILE A 39 18.07 12.00 3.39
CA ILE A 39 19.07 11.73 2.36
C ILE A 39 18.42 10.86 1.30
N PHE A 40 18.56 11.25 0.03
CA PHE A 40 18.04 10.46 -1.09
C PHE A 40 18.51 9.01 -0.96
N PRO A 41 17.60 8.02 -0.88
CA PRO A 41 17.93 6.63 -0.56
C PRO A 41 18.73 5.94 -1.67
N GLY A 42 18.70 6.48 -2.89
CA GLY A 42 19.27 5.86 -4.07
C GLY A 42 18.19 5.27 -4.97
N THR A 43 18.63 4.51 -5.96
CA THR A 43 17.74 3.86 -6.93
C THR A 43 17.76 2.36 -6.72
N ASP A 44 16.67 1.71 -7.09
CA ASP A 44 16.64 0.26 -7.16
C ASP A 44 17.50 -0.29 -8.33
N SER A 45 17.52 -1.62 -8.51
CA SER A 45 18.29 -2.30 -9.56
C SER A 45 17.86 -1.92 -10.99
N ALA A 46 16.65 -1.39 -11.17
CA ALA A 46 16.14 -0.90 -12.44
C ALA A 46 16.40 0.61 -12.64
N GLY A 47 17.08 1.27 -11.69
CA GLY A 47 17.38 2.70 -11.75
C GLY A 47 16.16 3.58 -11.48
N ARG A 48 15.13 3.05 -10.83
CA ARG A 48 13.90 3.78 -10.47
C ARG A 48 14.13 4.56 -9.16
N ASN A 49 13.32 5.60 -8.95
CA ASN A 49 13.47 6.70 -7.97
C ASN A 49 14.29 7.88 -8.48
N GLY A 50 13.74 9.08 -8.35
CA GLY A 50 14.42 10.35 -8.57
C GLY A 50 13.84 11.41 -7.63
N PHE A 51 14.20 12.67 -7.84
CA PHE A 51 13.64 13.80 -7.12
C PHE A 51 13.84 15.05 -7.96
N PRO A 52 13.16 16.17 -7.66
CA PRO A 52 13.20 17.32 -8.54
C PRO A 52 14.61 17.93 -8.58
N SER A 53 15.11 18.13 -9.79
CA SER A 53 16.43 18.74 -10.02
C SER A 53 16.43 20.26 -9.76
N GLY A 54 17.61 20.83 -9.55
CA GLY A 54 17.77 22.28 -9.39
C GLY A 54 17.21 22.81 -8.07
N THR A 55 17.12 24.13 -7.97
CA THR A 55 16.67 24.85 -6.76
C THR A 55 15.47 25.72 -7.07
N PRO A 56 14.48 25.82 -6.17
CA PRO A 56 13.34 26.71 -6.34
C PRO A 56 13.74 28.16 -6.61
N GLN A 57 13.08 28.79 -7.57
CA GLN A 57 13.36 30.18 -7.97
C GLN A 57 12.61 31.19 -7.10
N LEU A 58 12.97 31.26 -5.82
CA LEU A 58 12.35 32.16 -4.84
C LEU A 58 13.20 33.41 -4.58
N SER A 59 12.55 34.53 -4.27
CA SER A 59 13.16 35.78 -3.82
C SER A 59 12.29 36.47 -2.77
N GLY A 60 12.68 37.66 -2.29
CA GLY A 60 11.83 38.49 -1.43
C GLY A 60 11.29 37.79 -0.17
N ASN A 61 9.99 37.92 0.06
CA ASN A 61 9.25 37.35 1.20
C ASN A 61 8.99 35.84 1.05
N ALA A 62 9.15 35.28 -0.16
CA ALA A 62 9.01 33.85 -0.39
C ALA A 62 10.26 33.07 0.07
N LEU A 63 11.43 33.72 0.17
CA LEU A 63 12.65 33.07 0.63
C LEU A 63 12.51 32.52 2.06
N GLY A 64 12.85 31.25 2.22
CA GLY A 64 12.83 30.56 3.52
C GLY A 64 11.45 30.07 3.97
N LYS A 65 10.40 30.28 3.17
CA LYS A 65 9.11 29.60 3.33
C LYS A 65 9.13 28.26 2.59
N PRO A 66 8.30 27.27 2.99
CA PRO A 66 8.11 26.05 2.22
C PRO A 66 7.68 26.34 0.78
N VAL A 67 8.22 25.58 -0.16
CA VAL A 67 8.07 25.84 -1.60
C VAL A 67 6.65 25.48 -2.07
N PRO A 68 5.85 26.43 -2.57
CA PRO A 68 4.50 26.19 -3.06
C PRO A 68 4.51 25.57 -4.46
N THR A 69 4.13 24.30 -4.56
CA THR A 69 3.98 23.55 -5.82
C THR A 69 2.51 23.36 -6.15
N ASN A 70 2.20 22.77 -7.31
CA ASN A 70 0.83 22.40 -7.69
C ASN A 70 -0.15 23.58 -7.73
N ASP A 71 0.26 24.69 -8.33
CA ASP A 71 -0.60 25.86 -8.53
C ASP A 71 -0.48 26.39 -9.96
N TRP A 72 -1.37 27.30 -10.35
CA TRP A 72 -1.48 27.83 -11.71
C TRP A 72 -0.21 28.55 -12.21
N TRP A 73 0.68 28.93 -11.29
CA TRP A 73 1.92 29.68 -11.53
C TRP A 73 3.19 28.90 -11.18
N SER A 74 3.09 27.63 -10.75
CA SER A 74 4.23 26.85 -10.27
C SER A 74 5.34 26.62 -11.30
N LYS A 75 5.12 26.92 -12.59
CA LYS A 75 6.21 26.94 -13.57
C LYS A 75 7.31 27.95 -13.19
N LEU A 76 6.95 29.07 -12.56
CA LEU A 76 7.89 30.12 -12.13
C LEU A 76 8.90 29.67 -11.10
N ILE A 77 8.56 28.70 -10.25
CA ILE A 77 9.49 28.22 -9.22
C ILE A 77 10.51 27.23 -9.79
N LYS A 78 10.29 26.72 -11.00
CA LYS A 78 11.12 25.68 -11.63
C LYS A 78 11.90 26.21 -12.83
N GLU A 79 11.23 26.88 -13.76
CA GLU A 79 11.79 27.35 -15.02
C GLU A 79 12.21 28.82 -14.94
N ASP A 80 13.28 29.19 -15.64
CA ASP A 80 13.77 30.58 -15.66
C ASP A 80 12.69 31.57 -16.15
N HIS A 81 11.82 31.10 -17.05
CA HIS A 81 10.67 31.86 -17.53
C HIS A 81 9.45 30.95 -17.75
N ALA A 82 8.26 31.46 -17.43
CA ALA A 82 6.98 30.80 -17.66
C ALA A 82 6.25 31.38 -18.88
N ASP A 83 5.58 30.52 -19.63
CA ASP A 83 4.81 30.83 -20.85
C ASP A 83 3.38 30.25 -20.81
N ASN A 84 2.87 29.97 -19.61
CA ASN A 84 1.61 29.27 -19.40
C ASN A 84 0.88 29.79 -18.14
N LEU A 85 0.98 31.09 -17.86
CA LEU A 85 0.37 31.70 -16.69
C LEU A 85 -1.03 32.21 -17.06
N PHE A 86 -2.06 31.61 -16.48
CA PHE A 86 -3.47 31.92 -16.76
C PHE A 86 -4.15 32.36 -15.48
N ASN A 87 -4.41 33.67 -15.36
CA ASN A 87 -4.97 34.24 -14.14
C ASN A 87 -6.47 34.54 -14.26
N TYR A 88 -7.05 34.43 -15.46
CA TYR A 88 -8.43 34.81 -15.80
C TYR A 88 -8.75 36.29 -15.45
N PRO A 89 -8.94 37.18 -16.45
CA PRO A 89 -9.12 36.89 -17.87
C PRO A 89 -7.81 36.82 -18.67
N MET A 90 -6.65 37.17 -18.10
CA MET A 90 -5.43 37.37 -18.88
C MET A 90 -4.60 36.09 -19.03
N THR A 91 -3.80 36.08 -20.09
CA THR A 91 -2.72 35.13 -20.32
C THR A 91 -1.39 35.86 -20.22
N LEU A 92 -0.46 35.34 -19.44
CA LEU A 92 0.80 35.99 -19.11
C LEU A 92 1.99 35.12 -19.51
N LYS A 93 3.09 35.75 -19.91
CA LYS A 93 4.37 35.08 -20.22
C LYS A 93 5.53 35.95 -19.77
N THR A 94 6.47 35.37 -19.05
CA THR A 94 7.67 36.07 -18.60
C THR A 94 8.78 35.95 -19.63
N THR A 95 9.60 36.98 -19.78
CA THR A 95 10.81 36.99 -20.61
C THR A 95 11.93 37.73 -19.87
N ASN A 96 13.13 37.77 -20.45
CA ASN A 96 14.22 38.54 -19.86
C ASN A 96 13.91 40.04 -19.72
N GLN A 97 13.04 40.57 -20.57
CA GLN A 97 12.70 41.99 -20.63
C GLN A 97 11.52 42.36 -19.71
N GLY A 98 10.86 41.38 -19.09
CA GLY A 98 9.71 41.59 -18.22
C GLY A 98 8.53 40.68 -18.56
N LEU A 99 7.32 41.24 -18.58
CA LEU A 99 6.07 40.51 -18.70
C LEU A 99 5.38 40.78 -20.04
N ILE A 100 5.00 39.72 -20.74
CA ILE A 100 4.05 39.75 -21.84
C ILE A 100 2.64 39.54 -21.29
N VAL A 101 1.70 40.37 -21.74
CA VAL A 101 0.28 40.26 -21.41
C VAL A 101 -0.54 40.15 -22.70
N THR A 102 -1.48 39.22 -22.72
CA THR A 102 -2.36 38.95 -23.86
C THR A 102 -3.68 38.35 -23.39
N TYR A 103 -4.62 38.14 -24.32
CA TYR A 103 -5.86 37.42 -24.08
C TYR A 103 -5.95 36.25 -25.07
N ILE A 104 -5.81 35.03 -24.56
CA ILE A 104 -5.98 33.79 -25.32
C ILE A 104 -7.20 33.07 -24.77
N PRO A 105 -8.33 33.04 -25.50
CA PRO A 105 -9.58 32.47 -24.98
C PRO A 105 -9.53 30.94 -24.84
N TRP A 106 -8.57 30.28 -25.51
CA TRP A 106 -8.43 28.82 -25.49
C TRP A 106 -7.01 28.40 -25.89
N GLY A 107 -6.46 27.44 -25.16
CA GLY A 107 -5.19 26.79 -25.47
C GLY A 107 -3.95 27.57 -25.01
N PRO A 108 -2.76 27.16 -25.49
CA PRO A 108 -1.49 27.73 -25.07
C PRO A 108 -1.24 29.12 -25.68
N ILE A 109 -0.35 29.92 -25.06
CA ILE A 109 -0.02 31.28 -25.53
C ILE A 109 0.73 31.31 -26.88
N GLY A 110 1.57 30.30 -27.15
CA GLY A 110 2.45 30.24 -28.32
C GLY A 110 3.43 31.42 -28.42
N ASP A 111 3.57 31.97 -29.63
CA ASP A 111 4.46 33.09 -29.95
C ASP A 111 3.81 34.48 -29.76
N SER A 112 2.64 34.54 -29.10
CA SER A 112 1.89 35.78 -28.89
C SER A 112 2.68 36.77 -28.04
N THR A 113 2.86 38.00 -28.55
CA THR A 113 3.61 39.09 -27.90
C THR A 113 2.94 40.47 -28.08
N PRO A 114 1.61 40.63 -27.89
CA PRO A 114 0.94 41.88 -28.25
C PRO A 114 1.35 43.09 -27.39
N ILE A 115 1.58 42.87 -26.09
CA ILE A 115 2.01 43.90 -25.15
C ILE A 115 3.17 43.33 -24.33
N GLU A 116 4.33 43.99 -24.36
CA GLU A 116 5.50 43.68 -23.52
C GLU A 116 5.69 44.82 -22.50
N ILE A 117 5.83 44.46 -21.23
CA ILE A 117 5.90 45.35 -20.08
C ILE A 117 7.25 45.12 -19.40
N GLY A 118 8.06 46.16 -19.31
CA GLY A 118 9.41 46.05 -18.78
C GLY A 118 9.95 47.37 -18.26
N LEU A 119 11.27 47.39 -18.08
CA LEU A 119 12.04 48.59 -17.76
C LEU A 119 13.11 48.80 -18.83
N THR A 120 13.42 50.05 -19.15
CA THR A 120 14.45 50.36 -20.15
C THR A 120 15.80 49.81 -19.73
N GLY A 121 16.31 48.84 -20.48
CA GLY A 121 17.59 48.18 -20.22
C GLY A 121 17.52 46.86 -19.45
N LEU A 122 16.34 46.49 -18.93
CA LEU A 122 16.14 45.24 -18.19
C LEU A 122 16.48 44.01 -19.04
N ASN A 123 17.30 43.13 -18.47
CA ASN A 123 17.63 41.84 -19.06
C ASN A 123 17.89 40.81 -17.96
N ALA A 124 16.85 40.47 -17.21
CA ALA A 124 16.91 39.45 -16.17
C ALA A 124 17.03 38.06 -16.80
N ALA A 125 17.96 37.23 -16.33
CA ALA A 125 18.13 35.88 -16.87
C ALA A 125 17.01 34.91 -16.46
N ARG A 126 16.21 35.28 -15.45
CA ARG A 126 15.10 34.50 -14.92
C ARG A 126 14.06 35.40 -14.24
N THR A 127 12.89 34.85 -13.97
CA THR A 127 11.85 35.45 -13.13
C THR A 127 11.69 34.61 -11.87
N SER A 128 11.77 35.24 -10.70
CA SER A 128 11.59 34.55 -9.41
C SER A 128 10.22 34.86 -8.80
N VAL A 129 9.75 33.99 -7.90
CA VAL A 129 8.59 34.26 -7.05
C VAL A 129 9.05 35.00 -5.80
N SER A 130 8.67 36.26 -5.66
CA SER A 130 9.10 37.13 -4.57
C SER A 130 8.14 37.17 -3.38
N ASP A 131 6.87 36.87 -3.61
CA ASP A 131 5.86 36.66 -2.58
C ASP A 131 4.67 35.89 -3.18
N TYR A 132 3.86 35.28 -2.34
CA TYR A 132 2.63 34.61 -2.72
C TYR A 132 1.66 34.53 -1.53
N SER A 133 0.38 34.35 -1.84
CA SER A 133 -0.66 34.04 -0.87
C SER A 133 -1.69 33.11 -1.54
N ASP A 134 -2.84 32.88 -0.92
CA ASP A 134 -3.78 31.83 -1.32
C ASP A 134 -4.18 31.79 -2.81
N TRP A 135 -4.22 32.94 -3.52
CA TRP A 135 -4.46 32.94 -4.97
C TRP A 135 -3.72 34.03 -5.75
N THR A 136 -2.74 34.69 -5.13
CA THR A 136 -1.89 35.71 -5.78
C THR A 136 -0.42 35.33 -5.74
N VAL A 137 0.31 35.70 -6.79
CA VAL A 137 1.76 35.57 -6.91
C VAL A 137 2.39 36.91 -7.27
N THR A 138 3.54 37.22 -6.66
CA THR A 138 4.37 38.38 -7.02
C THR A 138 5.63 37.92 -7.73
N MET A 139 5.65 38.10 -9.05
CA MET A 139 6.81 37.83 -9.92
C MET A 139 7.86 38.93 -9.77
N ASN A 140 9.15 38.57 -9.77
CA ASN A 140 10.27 39.52 -9.73
C ASN A 140 11.33 39.23 -10.81
N TRP A 141 11.65 40.25 -11.60
CA TRP A 141 12.76 40.28 -12.55
C TRP A 141 13.86 41.18 -11.99
N SER A 142 15.02 40.59 -11.72
CA SER A 142 16.19 41.33 -11.25
C SER A 142 17.43 40.92 -12.04
N ASP A 143 18.15 41.90 -12.59
CA ASP A 143 19.45 41.69 -13.26
C ASP A 143 20.63 42.30 -12.49
N GLY A 144 20.36 42.76 -11.26
CA GLY A 144 21.31 43.43 -10.37
C GLY A 144 21.47 44.93 -10.63
N SER A 145 20.93 45.46 -11.74
CA SER A 145 20.86 46.91 -12.03
C SER A 145 19.42 47.43 -12.06
N HIS A 146 18.48 46.57 -12.43
CA HIS A 146 17.05 46.83 -12.54
C HIS A 146 16.27 45.82 -11.70
N ASP A 147 15.15 46.25 -11.11
CA ASP A 147 14.23 45.39 -10.35
C ASP A 147 12.78 45.73 -10.74
N LEU A 148 12.05 44.75 -11.28
CA LEU A 148 10.65 44.86 -11.66
C LEU A 148 9.84 43.81 -10.91
N LYS A 149 8.81 44.24 -10.18
CA LYS A 149 7.85 43.34 -9.52
C LYS A 149 6.48 43.47 -10.14
N THR A 150 5.80 42.33 -10.33
CA THR A 150 4.41 42.30 -10.80
C THR A 150 3.58 41.34 -9.95
N THR A 151 2.49 41.85 -9.36
CA THR A 151 1.52 41.03 -8.62
C THR A 151 0.32 40.68 -9.52
N SER A 152 -0.04 39.41 -9.54
CA SER A 152 -1.18 38.84 -10.28
C SER A 152 -1.93 37.84 -9.40
N GLY A 153 -3.20 37.60 -9.68
CA GLY A 153 -3.99 36.55 -9.01
C GLY A 153 -5.13 36.02 -9.86
N ILE A 154 -5.63 34.84 -9.51
CA ILE A 154 -6.80 34.25 -10.18
C ILE A 154 -8.01 35.19 -10.04
N GLY A 155 -8.74 35.39 -11.14
CA GLY A 155 -9.95 36.21 -11.19
C GLY A 155 -9.68 37.70 -11.08
N MET A 156 -8.42 38.15 -11.14
CA MET A 156 -8.09 39.57 -11.03
C MET A 156 -7.84 40.19 -12.42
N PRO A 157 -8.68 41.14 -12.88
CA PRO A 157 -8.48 41.82 -14.17
C PRO A 157 -7.34 42.83 -14.18
N PHE A 158 -6.77 43.14 -13.01
CA PHE A 158 -5.66 44.07 -12.82
C PHE A 158 -4.35 43.35 -12.55
N LEU A 159 -3.25 43.91 -13.08
CA LEU A 159 -1.88 43.61 -12.67
C LEU A 159 -1.26 44.84 -12.03
N TYR A 160 -0.47 44.63 -10.98
CA TYR A 160 0.08 45.70 -10.15
C TYR A 160 1.61 45.64 -10.21
N PHE A 161 2.24 46.75 -10.61
CA PHE A 161 3.66 46.80 -10.90
C PHE A 161 4.40 47.73 -9.94
N GLN A 162 5.61 47.32 -9.58
CA GLN A 162 6.57 48.14 -8.84
C GLN A 162 7.96 48.05 -9.49
N LYS A 163 8.77 49.09 -9.35
CA LYS A 163 10.15 49.15 -9.86
C LYS A 163 11.10 49.83 -8.87
N ASP A 164 12.41 49.78 -9.10
CA ASP A 164 13.33 50.65 -8.36
C ASP A 164 13.22 52.13 -8.78
N ALA A 165 13.63 53.04 -7.90
CA ALA A 165 13.42 54.48 -8.07
C ALA A 165 14.01 55.05 -9.38
N ASP A 166 15.21 54.59 -9.76
CA ASP A 166 15.95 55.07 -10.94
C ASP A 166 15.52 54.40 -12.25
N ASP A 167 14.71 53.34 -12.18
CA ASP A 167 14.27 52.60 -13.35
C ASP A 167 13.23 53.38 -14.17
N VAL A 168 13.21 53.16 -15.49
CA VAL A 168 12.24 53.80 -16.39
C VAL A 168 11.32 52.75 -16.97
N VAL A 169 10.01 52.92 -16.78
CA VAL A 169 9.00 52.01 -17.34
C VAL A 169 9.04 52.03 -18.86
N GLU A 170 8.95 50.84 -19.45
CA GLU A 170 8.90 50.63 -20.89
C GLU A 170 7.74 49.68 -21.26
N ILE A 171 6.76 50.19 -22.00
CA ILE A 171 5.62 49.43 -22.52
C ILE A 171 5.72 49.38 -24.03
N LYS A 172 5.93 48.20 -24.60
CA LYS A 172 5.99 48.01 -26.04
C LYS A 172 4.70 47.38 -26.54
N VAL A 173 4.05 48.05 -27.49
CA VAL A 173 2.74 47.67 -28.03
C VAL A 173 2.90 47.20 -29.47
N ASN A 174 2.91 45.89 -29.67
CA ASN A 174 3.09 45.27 -30.99
C ASN A 174 1.77 45.11 -31.74
N SER A 175 0.63 45.16 -31.06
CA SER A 175 -0.71 45.05 -31.64
C SER A 175 -1.73 45.92 -30.91
N GLY A 176 -2.77 46.34 -31.63
CA GLY A 176 -3.81 47.26 -31.14
C GLY A 176 -3.55 48.73 -31.47
N THR A 177 -4.51 49.57 -31.08
CA THR A 177 -4.49 51.03 -31.31
C THR A 177 -4.30 51.76 -29.99
N VAL A 178 -3.22 52.55 -29.88
CA VAL A 178 -2.87 53.24 -28.65
C VAL A 178 -3.45 54.66 -28.60
N THR A 179 -4.08 55.02 -27.48
CA THR A 179 -4.53 56.36 -27.14
C THR A 179 -3.93 56.77 -25.79
N VAL A 180 -3.18 57.88 -25.78
CA VAL A 180 -2.71 58.49 -24.52
C VAL A 180 -3.75 59.51 -24.06
N SER A 181 -4.24 59.36 -22.83
CA SER A 181 -5.23 60.26 -22.22
C SER A 181 -4.79 60.64 -20.80
N GLY A 182 -4.07 61.76 -20.69
CA GLY A 182 -3.47 62.19 -19.42
C GLY A 182 -2.43 61.18 -18.93
N GLU A 183 -2.64 60.64 -17.73
CA GLU A 183 -1.79 59.61 -17.12
C GLU A 183 -2.12 58.18 -17.57
N MET A 184 -3.11 58.00 -18.46
CA MET A 184 -3.50 56.69 -18.98
C MET A 184 -2.93 56.40 -20.37
N LEU A 185 -2.53 55.15 -20.58
CA LEU A 185 -2.19 54.58 -21.88
C LEU A 185 -3.21 53.49 -22.22
N ILE A 186 -4.12 53.79 -23.15
CA ILE A 186 -5.22 52.90 -23.53
C ILE A 186 -4.85 52.19 -24.83
N ILE A 187 -4.96 50.87 -24.88
CA ILE A 187 -4.65 50.03 -26.03
C ILE A 187 -5.92 49.30 -26.44
N ALA A 188 -6.54 49.75 -27.52
CA ALA A 188 -7.78 49.16 -28.02
C ALA A 188 -7.49 48.01 -29.02
N ASN A 189 -8.23 46.92 -28.92
CA ASN A 189 -8.22 45.75 -29.80
C ASN A 189 -6.80 45.18 -30.00
N ALA A 190 -6.11 44.91 -28.89
CA ALA A 190 -4.73 44.40 -28.91
C ALA A 190 -4.67 42.97 -29.48
N VAL A 191 -5.52 42.08 -29.00
CA VAL A 191 -5.54 40.66 -29.40
C VAL A 191 -6.90 40.05 -29.06
N ASN A 192 -7.48 39.27 -29.98
CA ASN A 192 -8.78 38.61 -29.78
C ASN A 192 -9.89 39.54 -29.26
N GLY A 193 -9.90 40.81 -29.69
CA GLY A 193 -10.89 41.81 -29.27
C GLY A 193 -10.66 42.41 -27.88
N ALA A 194 -9.60 42.01 -27.15
CA ALA A 194 -9.31 42.53 -25.82
C ALA A 194 -8.71 43.94 -25.87
N ASP A 195 -9.18 44.79 -24.96
CA ASP A 195 -8.65 46.13 -24.70
C ASP A 195 -7.87 46.14 -23.38
N PHE A 196 -6.82 46.95 -23.31
CA PHE A 196 -5.98 47.09 -22.13
C PHE A 196 -5.76 48.56 -21.80
N VAL A 197 -5.53 48.86 -20.52
CA VAL A 197 -5.24 50.22 -20.06
C VAL A 197 -4.17 50.17 -18.98
N PHE A 198 -3.18 51.05 -19.10
CA PHE A 198 -2.18 51.31 -18.07
C PHE A 198 -2.50 52.61 -17.34
N TYR A 199 -2.34 52.60 -16.03
CA TYR A 199 -2.57 53.72 -15.14
C TYR A 199 -1.27 54.15 -14.47
N ALA A 200 -0.74 55.31 -14.85
CA ALA A 200 0.37 55.94 -14.14
C ALA A 200 -0.14 56.91 -13.06
N PRO A 201 0.64 57.15 -11.99
CA PRO A 201 0.27 58.06 -10.89
C PRO A 201 -0.07 59.48 -11.37
N SER A 202 -0.88 60.23 -10.63
CA SER A 202 -1.30 61.59 -11.01
C SER A 202 -0.09 62.49 -11.31
N GLY A 203 -0.17 63.25 -12.41
CA GLY A 203 0.91 64.11 -12.89
C GLY A 203 1.94 63.40 -13.78
N SER A 204 1.79 62.10 -14.01
CA SER A 204 2.63 61.35 -14.96
C SER A 204 2.38 61.78 -16.40
N SER A 205 3.36 61.56 -17.26
CA SER A 205 3.19 61.70 -18.70
C SER A 205 3.69 60.45 -19.41
N TRP A 206 3.11 60.18 -20.58
CA TRP A 206 3.55 59.12 -21.49
C TRP A 206 4.26 59.75 -22.69
N SER A 207 5.42 59.20 -23.05
CA SER A 207 6.16 59.55 -24.25
C SER A 207 6.37 58.30 -25.11
N SER A 208 6.53 58.45 -26.42
CA SER A 208 6.72 57.29 -27.31
C SER A 208 7.82 57.48 -28.35
N ILE A 209 8.46 56.37 -28.69
CA ILE A 209 9.37 56.23 -29.82
C ILE A 209 8.94 54.97 -30.57
N GLY A 210 8.29 55.12 -31.72
CA GLY A 210 7.71 54.00 -32.44
C GLY A 210 6.56 53.36 -31.65
N SER A 211 6.64 52.05 -31.43
CA SER A 211 5.68 51.26 -30.64
C SER A 211 6.02 51.18 -29.14
N THR A 212 7.12 51.80 -28.72
CA THR A 212 7.58 51.78 -27.33
C THR A 212 7.15 53.06 -26.62
N TYR A 213 6.51 52.91 -25.46
CA TYR A 213 5.99 53.96 -24.60
C TYR A 213 6.71 53.95 -23.26
N THR A 214 7.11 55.11 -22.78
CA THR A 214 7.75 55.27 -21.47
C THR A 214 7.02 56.29 -20.63
N SER A 215 7.06 56.13 -19.31
CA SER A 215 6.48 57.08 -18.37
C SER A 215 7.46 57.44 -17.26
N THR A 216 7.40 58.71 -16.82
CA THR A 216 8.15 59.18 -15.65
C THR A 216 7.56 58.70 -14.33
N LEU A 217 6.32 58.17 -14.36
CA LEU A 217 5.49 57.86 -13.18
C LEU A 217 5.38 59.02 -12.16
N ASN A 218 5.67 60.24 -12.61
CA ASN A 218 5.82 61.42 -11.75
C ASN A 218 6.81 61.20 -10.57
N GLY A 219 7.85 60.39 -10.79
CA GLY A 219 8.86 60.06 -9.78
C GLY A 219 8.46 59.01 -8.76
N ASN A 220 7.30 58.35 -8.93
CA ASN A 220 6.90 57.22 -8.11
C ASN A 220 7.45 55.90 -8.67
N ASP A 221 7.28 54.84 -7.90
CA ASP A 221 7.78 53.49 -8.15
C ASP A 221 6.68 52.48 -8.47
N TYR A 222 5.42 52.93 -8.66
CA TYR A 222 4.26 52.06 -8.87
C TYR A 222 3.40 52.48 -10.07
N TRP A 223 2.79 51.50 -10.73
CA TRP A 223 1.72 51.67 -11.73
C TRP A 223 0.90 50.38 -11.83
N SER A 224 -0.22 50.42 -12.53
CA SER A 224 -1.02 49.21 -12.78
C SER A 224 -1.49 49.13 -14.22
N MET A 225 -2.01 47.96 -14.58
CA MET A 225 -2.79 47.80 -15.80
C MET A 225 -4.07 47.02 -15.53
N ALA A 226 -5.06 47.19 -16.40
CA ALA A 226 -6.23 46.34 -16.45
C ALA A 226 -6.49 45.85 -17.87
N MET A 227 -6.99 44.62 -17.98
CA MET A 227 -7.76 44.19 -19.15
C MET A 227 -9.20 44.67 -18.99
N LEU A 228 -9.78 45.29 -20.02
CA LEU A 228 -11.19 45.68 -20.00
C LEU A 228 -12.08 44.53 -20.50
N PRO A 229 -13.35 44.48 -20.05
CA PRO A 229 -14.32 43.46 -20.49
C PRO A 229 -14.43 43.39 -22.01
N GLN A 230 -14.53 42.18 -22.58
CA GLN A 230 -14.68 41.97 -24.03
C GLN A 230 -15.97 42.58 -24.60
N SER A 231 -16.96 42.84 -23.74
CA SER A 231 -18.22 43.53 -24.07
C SER A 231 -18.10 45.06 -24.14
N THR A 232 -16.92 45.63 -23.87
CA THR A 232 -16.68 47.08 -23.83
C THR A 232 -16.91 47.72 -25.20
N THR A 233 -17.88 48.65 -25.28
CA THR A 233 -18.16 49.41 -26.51
C THR A 233 -17.55 50.82 -26.49
N ASN A 234 -17.29 51.37 -25.30
CA ASN A 234 -16.64 52.66 -25.12
C ASN A 234 -15.43 52.53 -24.20
N VAL A 235 -14.31 52.11 -24.80
CA VAL A 235 -13.03 51.84 -24.13
C VAL A 235 -12.59 52.99 -23.23
N ASN A 236 -12.69 54.24 -23.70
CA ASN A 236 -12.27 55.41 -22.92
C ASN A 236 -13.14 55.62 -21.66
N ALA A 237 -14.45 55.38 -21.75
CA ALA A 237 -15.33 55.56 -20.59
C ALA A 237 -15.04 54.53 -19.51
N VAL A 238 -14.93 53.24 -19.89
CA VAL A 238 -14.62 52.16 -18.95
C VAL A 238 -13.21 52.29 -18.38
N ALA A 239 -12.23 52.69 -19.20
CA ALA A 239 -10.89 53.00 -18.71
C ALA A 239 -10.87 54.09 -17.63
N VAL A 240 -11.69 55.14 -17.76
CA VAL A 240 -11.82 56.18 -16.73
C VAL A 240 -12.49 55.63 -15.46
N GLU A 241 -13.53 54.81 -15.63
CA GLU A 241 -14.26 54.19 -14.51
C GLU A 241 -13.37 53.28 -13.68
N TYR A 242 -12.53 52.47 -14.34
CA TYR A 242 -11.61 51.53 -13.70
C TYR A 242 -10.46 52.20 -12.94
N LYS A 243 -10.23 53.51 -13.13
CA LYS A 243 -9.16 54.24 -12.46
C LYS A 243 -9.26 54.18 -10.93
N LYS A 244 -10.46 53.99 -10.35
CA LYS A 244 -10.64 53.86 -8.88
C LYS A 244 -9.96 52.62 -8.29
N TYR A 245 -9.76 51.55 -9.06
CA TYR A 245 -9.10 50.33 -8.61
C TYR A 245 -7.58 50.35 -8.86
N ALA A 246 -7.11 51.23 -9.75
CA ALA A 246 -5.77 51.19 -10.33
C ALA A 246 -4.62 51.33 -9.33
N PHE A 247 -4.88 51.89 -8.15
CA PHE A 247 -3.85 52.14 -7.15
C PHE A 247 -4.14 51.45 -5.81
N VAL A 248 -5.04 50.47 -5.82
CA VAL A 248 -5.35 49.61 -4.67
C VAL A 248 -4.64 48.28 -4.86
N PHE A 249 -3.42 48.16 -4.35
CA PHE A 249 -2.57 47.00 -4.60
C PHE A 249 -2.90 45.88 -3.61
N PRO A 250 -3.18 44.64 -4.06
CA PRO A 250 -3.32 43.50 -3.16
C PRO A 250 -1.96 43.19 -2.52
N THR A 251 -1.96 43.01 -1.20
CA THR A 251 -0.76 42.68 -0.41
C THR A 251 -0.82 41.29 0.20
N ASN A 252 -2.04 40.76 0.41
CA ASN A 252 -2.25 39.41 0.89
C ASN A 252 -3.67 38.95 0.51
N THR A 253 -3.82 37.66 0.23
CA THR A 253 -5.11 37.01 0.00
C THR A 253 -5.25 35.81 0.91
N THR A 254 -6.44 35.65 1.50
CA THR A 254 -6.69 34.58 2.48
C THR A 254 -8.07 34.00 2.29
N THR A 255 -8.14 32.67 2.31
CA THR A 255 -9.35 31.86 2.41
C THR A 255 -9.41 31.24 3.79
N THR A 256 -10.53 31.43 4.47
CA THR A 256 -10.83 30.78 5.74
C THR A 256 -12.15 30.04 5.63
N TRP A 257 -12.26 28.88 6.24
CA TRP A 257 -13.49 28.09 6.24
C TRP A 257 -13.94 27.73 7.66
N SER A 258 -15.21 27.36 7.76
CA SER A 258 -15.77 26.74 8.95
C SER A 258 -16.86 25.77 8.56
N TYR A 259 -16.86 24.59 9.17
CA TYR A 259 -17.95 23.62 9.06
C TYR A 259 -18.88 23.76 10.27
N ASN A 260 -20.18 23.87 10.01
CA ASN A 260 -21.22 23.84 11.03
C ASN A 260 -21.94 22.50 10.95
N GLU A 261 -21.53 21.56 11.82
CA GLU A 261 -22.10 20.21 11.93
C GLU A 261 -23.62 20.22 11.94
N ILE A 262 -24.25 20.96 12.86
CA ILE A 262 -25.72 20.98 13.05
C ILE A 262 -26.49 21.28 11.76
N SER A 263 -25.95 22.18 10.93
CA SER A 263 -26.59 22.57 9.66
C SER A 263 -26.00 21.87 8.44
N SER A 264 -24.92 21.11 8.63
CA SER A 264 -24.04 20.56 7.61
C SER A 264 -23.57 21.58 6.55
N LYS A 265 -23.36 22.83 6.97
CA LYS A 265 -22.92 23.91 6.07
C LYS A 265 -21.43 24.21 6.19
N VAL A 266 -20.78 24.37 5.06
CA VAL A 266 -19.42 24.88 4.93
C VAL A 266 -19.49 26.33 4.49
N THR A 267 -18.96 27.23 5.32
CA THR A 267 -18.83 28.65 4.99
C THR A 267 -17.38 28.96 4.68
N SER A 268 -17.11 29.54 3.50
CA SER A 268 -15.77 29.91 3.05
C SER A 268 -15.70 31.41 2.80
N VAL A 269 -14.77 32.12 3.45
CA VAL A 269 -14.59 33.57 3.32
C VAL A 269 -13.28 33.85 2.60
N PHE A 270 -13.38 34.57 1.49
CA PHE A 270 -12.25 35.05 0.71
C PHE A 270 -12.03 36.52 1.06
N SER A 271 -10.79 36.89 1.39
CA SER A 271 -10.43 38.27 1.76
C SER A 271 -9.15 38.73 1.07
N VAL A 272 -9.13 39.99 0.67
CA VAL A 272 -7.96 40.69 0.14
C VAL A 272 -7.56 41.82 1.08
N SER A 273 -6.30 41.80 1.52
CA SER A 273 -5.66 42.93 2.18
C SER A 273 -5.02 43.83 1.13
N THR A 274 -5.20 45.15 1.24
CA THR A 274 -4.78 46.10 0.21
C THR A 274 -3.87 47.20 0.76
N GLU A 275 -3.01 47.73 -0.11
CA GLU A 275 -2.26 48.95 0.10
C GLU A 275 -2.69 50.00 -0.95
N VAL A 276 -3.17 51.15 -0.48
CA VAL A 276 -3.57 52.26 -1.36
C VAL A 276 -2.35 53.12 -1.68
N LYS A 277 -1.89 53.07 -2.93
CA LYS A 277 -0.76 53.86 -3.43
C LYS A 277 -1.15 55.30 -3.76
N GLU A 278 -2.36 55.52 -4.27
CA GLU A 278 -2.90 56.84 -4.62
C GLU A 278 -4.42 56.84 -4.50
N GLY A 279 -5.00 57.99 -4.18
CA GLY A 279 -6.45 58.17 -4.11
C GLY A 279 -7.04 57.84 -2.74
N THR A 280 -8.36 57.64 -2.70
CA THR A 280 -9.11 57.35 -1.47
C THR A 280 -9.87 56.03 -1.51
N ASP A 281 -9.94 55.41 -2.69
CA ASP A 281 -10.59 54.11 -2.86
C ASP A 281 -9.72 53.01 -2.23
N THR A 282 -10.37 52.01 -1.66
CA THR A 282 -9.71 50.93 -0.89
C THR A 282 -10.02 49.54 -1.41
N ASN A 283 -10.94 49.43 -2.36
CA ASN A 283 -11.43 48.17 -2.88
C ASN A 283 -10.69 47.80 -4.17
N VAL A 284 -10.46 46.50 -4.36
CA VAL A 284 -10.04 45.97 -5.67
C VAL A 284 -11.25 45.58 -6.51
N LEU A 285 -11.05 45.37 -7.81
CA LEU A 285 -12.03 44.71 -8.66
C LEU A 285 -11.78 43.19 -8.61
N LEU A 286 -12.60 42.46 -7.83
CA LEU A 286 -12.51 41.02 -7.69
C LEU A 286 -13.39 40.31 -8.72
N GLY A 287 -12.86 39.31 -9.43
CA GLY A 287 -13.62 38.44 -10.32
C GLY A 287 -13.86 37.07 -9.69
N LEU A 288 -15.11 36.64 -9.67
CA LEU A 288 -15.57 35.36 -9.14
C LEU A 288 -15.79 34.38 -10.28
N LEU A 289 -15.32 33.14 -10.11
CA LEU A 289 -15.54 32.03 -11.03
C LEU A 289 -16.96 31.42 -10.84
N PRO A 290 -17.50 30.64 -11.80
CA PRO A 290 -18.85 30.08 -11.70
C PRO A 290 -19.19 29.33 -10.41
N HIS A 291 -18.30 28.44 -9.95
CA HIS A 291 -18.51 27.72 -8.70
C HIS A 291 -18.59 28.66 -7.47
N GLN A 292 -18.05 29.87 -7.55
CA GLN A 292 -18.08 30.86 -6.48
C GLN A 292 -19.36 31.69 -6.55
N TRP A 293 -19.63 32.38 -7.67
CA TRP A 293 -20.78 33.29 -7.73
C TRP A 293 -22.12 32.54 -7.71
N SER A 294 -22.14 31.24 -8.03
CA SER A 294 -23.32 30.38 -7.92
C SER A 294 -23.63 29.95 -6.49
N ASN A 295 -22.64 30.02 -5.60
CA ASN A 295 -22.71 29.53 -4.22
C ASN A 295 -22.45 30.63 -3.19
N LEU A 296 -22.71 31.90 -3.55
CA LEU A 296 -22.61 33.01 -2.62
C LEU A 296 -23.55 32.83 -1.43
N ALA A 297 -23.03 33.01 -0.22
CA ALA A 297 -23.85 33.06 0.97
C ALA A 297 -24.91 34.17 0.84
N PRO A 298 -26.11 34.04 1.43
CA PRO A 298 -27.17 35.03 1.29
C PRO A 298 -26.79 36.46 1.71
N THR A 299 -25.78 36.61 2.58
CA THR A 299 -25.25 37.91 3.05
C THR A 299 -24.01 38.38 2.30
N SER A 300 -23.50 37.60 1.35
CA SER A 300 -22.31 37.94 0.58
C SER A 300 -22.58 39.09 -0.38
N PRO A 301 -21.59 39.98 -0.65
CA PRO A 301 -21.68 40.94 -1.73
C PRO A 301 -21.99 40.29 -3.07
N THR A 302 -22.81 40.96 -3.89
CA THR A 302 -23.19 40.47 -5.21
C THR A 302 -22.26 41.04 -6.29
N PRO A 303 -21.73 40.22 -7.21
CA PRO A 303 -20.93 40.70 -8.33
C PRO A 303 -21.81 41.34 -9.40
N ASN A 304 -21.90 42.67 -9.37
CA ASN A 304 -22.75 43.49 -10.24
C ASN A 304 -21.94 44.41 -11.18
N GLU A 305 -20.62 44.26 -11.21
CA GLU A 305 -19.75 44.98 -12.12
C GLU A 305 -19.68 44.24 -13.48
N TYR A 306 -18.85 44.72 -14.41
CA TYR A 306 -18.71 44.09 -15.72
C TYR A 306 -18.14 42.65 -15.65
N SER A 307 -18.70 41.72 -16.41
CA SER A 307 -18.19 40.35 -16.52
C SER A 307 -17.17 40.19 -17.65
N TYR A 308 -16.36 39.14 -17.55
CA TYR A 308 -15.42 38.70 -18.58
C TYR A 308 -15.76 37.30 -19.08
N ASP A 309 -15.54 37.07 -20.36
CA ASP A 309 -15.51 35.70 -20.90
C ASP A 309 -14.19 35.04 -20.50
N ALA A 310 -14.25 33.84 -19.95
CA ALA A 310 -13.08 33.03 -19.61
C ALA A 310 -13.29 31.56 -20.00
N ILE A 311 -12.20 30.79 -20.04
CA ILE A 311 -12.23 29.35 -20.30
C ILE A 311 -13.08 28.57 -19.29
N ARG A 312 -13.26 29.12 -18.08
CA ARG A 312 -14.10 28.56 -17.01
C ARG A 312 -15.53 29.08 -17.02
N GLY A 313 -15.99 29.69 -18.12
CA GLY A 313 -17.29 30.36 -18.21
C GLY A 313 -17.23 31.85 -17.84
N GLU A 314 -18.37 32.42 -17.47
CA GLU A 314 -18.49 33.84 -17.12
C GLU A 314 -17.77 34.15 -15.79
N LEU A 315 -16.76 35.03 -15.84
CA LEU A 315 -16.11 35.61 -14.67
C LEU A 315 -16.85 36.90 -14.28
N LYS A 316 -17.66 36.86 -13.21
CA LYS A 316 -18.42 38.02 -12.74
C LYS A 316 -17.60 38.84 -11.76
N THR A 317 -17.61 40.17 -11.87
CA THR A 317 -16.77 41.01 -11.01
C THR A 317 -17.56 41.81 -9.96
N MET A 318 -16.88 42.17 -8.88
CA MET A 318 -17.40 42.98 -7.77
C MET A 318 -16.40 44.06 -7.33
N ASP A 319 -16.93 45.22 -6.95
CA ASP A 319 -16.23 46.26 -6.21
C ASP A 319 -16.18 45.86 -4.72
N GLY A 320 -15.08 45.23 -4.28
CA GLY A 320 -14.94 44.83 -2.88
C GLY A 320 -13.70 44.01 -2.58
N ASN A 321 -13.45 43.82 -1.29
CA ASN A 321 -12.27 43.11 -0.78
C ASN A 321 -12.60 41.75 -0.14
N THR A 322 -13.88 41.37 -0.07
CA THR A 322 -14.28 40.10 0.54
C THR A 322 -15.60 39.60 -0.01
N PHE A 323 -15.72 38.28 -0.14
CA PHE A 323 -16.98 37.59 -0.38
C PHE A 323 -17.03 36.29 0.41
N THR A 324 -18.24 35.75 0.56
CA THR A 324 -18.50 34.54 1.35
C THR A 324 -19.29 33.54 0.53
N LEU A 325 -18.85 32.30 0.54
CA LEU A 325 -19.57 31.16 -0.03
C LEU A 325 -20.23 30.36 1.09
N GLU A 326 -21.36 29.73 0.79
CA GLU A 326 -22.04 28.79 1.69
C GLU A 326 -22.46 27.56 0.89
N ASN A 327 -21.81 26.43 1.15
CA ASN A 327 -22.10 25.15 0.53
C ASN A 327 -22.64 24.16 1.57
N THR A 328 -23.36 23.13 1.12
CA THR A 328 -23.92 22.09 1.99
C THR A 328 -23.18 20.77 1.79
N PHE A 329 -22.54 20.27 2.84
CA PHE A 329 -22.00 18.92 2.89
C PHE A 329 -23.13 17.92 3.12
N LYS A 330 -23.15 16.82 2.37
CA LYS A 330 -24.27 15.84 2.40
C LYS A 330 -23.90 14.51 3.08
N GLY A 331 -22.76 14.48 3.76
CA GLY A 331 -22.25 13.29 4.45
C GLY A 331 -21.55 12.30 3.52
N ILE A 332 -20.73 11.43 4.12
CA ILE A 332 -20.10 10.27 3.46
C ILE A 332 -20.25 9.02 4.34
N LEU A 333 -19.91 7.85 3.81
CA LEU A 333 -19.84 6.60 4.57
C LEU A 333 -18.50 5.88 4.34
N PRO A 334 -18.01 5.07 5.29
CA PRO A 334 -16.81 4.25 5.09
C PRO A 334 -17.02 3.11 4.09
N THR A 335 -18.22 2.55 4.08
CA THR A 335 -18.75 1.53 3.17
C THR A 335 -20.29 1.62 3.21
N LEU A 336 -21.00 0.90 2.34
CA LEU A 336 -22.46 0.77 2.46
C LEU A 336 -22.85 -0.21 3.59
N PRO A 337 -24.01 -0.05 4.24
CA PRO A 337 -24.47 -0.93 5.32
C PRO A 337 -24.88 -2.33 4.82
N ASN A 338 -24.84 -3.32 5.71
CA ASN A 338 -25.35 -4.68 5.48
C ASN A 338 -26.89 -4.74 5.39
N LEU A 339 -27.43 -4.27 4.26
CA LEU A 339 -28.84 -4.35 3.91
C LEU A 339 -29.09 -5.12 2.60
N THR A 340 -28.05 -5.76 2.06
CA THR A 340 -28.08 -6.48 0.78
C THR A 340 -29.13 -7.59 0.75
N GLN A 341 -29.49 -8.16 1.91
CA GLN A 341 -30.55 -9.17 2.03
C GLN A 341 -31.93 -8.71 1.59
N TYR A 342 -32.15 -7.40 1.47
CA TYR A 342 -33.39 -6.82 0.95
C TYR A 342 -33.36 -6.59 -0.56
N SER A 343 -32.22 -6.81 -1.22
CA SER A 343 -32.14 -6.80 -2.68
C SER A 343 -32.69 -8.10 -3.27
N THR A 344 -33.44 -7.99 -4.37
CA THR A 344 -33.75 -9.15 -5.20
C THR A 344 -32.47 -9.70 -5.82
N GLY A 345 -32.35 -11.04 -5.92
CA GLY A 345 -31.20 -11.72 -6.53
C GLY A 345 -29.94 -11.81 -5.66
N PHE A 346 -29.94 -11.24 -4.46
CA PHE A 346 -28.79 -11.34 -3.55
C PHE A 346 -28.65 -12.74 -2.94
N SER A 347 -27.43 -13.27 -3.00
CA SER A 347 -26.97 -14.50 -2.34
C SER A 347 -25.87 -14.15 -1.34
N LEU A 348 -26.08 -14.52 -0.08
CA LEU A 348 -25.06 -14.31 0.96
C LEU A 348 -23.84 -15.20 0.72
N THR A 349 -24.05 -16.42 0.26
CA THR A 349 -22.97 -17.39 0.02
C THR A 349 -22.13 -17.01 -1.20
N ASP A 350 -22.72 -16.33 -2.19
CA ASP A 350 -21.96 -15.80 -3.34
C ASP A 350 -21.05 -14.65 -2.90
N LEU A 351 -21.54 -13.77 -2.02
CA LEU A 351 -20.72 -12.70 -1.44
C LEU A 351 -19.58 -13.29 -0.58
N ASP A 352 -19.88 -14.27 0.27
CA ASP A 352 -18.90 -14.99 1.10
C ASP A 352 -17.82 -15.69 0.25
N ALA A 353 -18.21 -16.34 -0.84
CA ALA A 353 -17.28 -16.95 -1.79
C ALA A 353 -16.37 -15.90 -2.47
N LYS A 354 -16.93 -14.75 -2.87
CA LYS A 354 -16.14 -13.64 -3.47
C LYS A 354 -15.17 -13.02 -2.47
N ILE A 355 -15.51 -12.97 -1.18
CA ILE A 355 -14.59 -12.54 -0.11
C ILE A 355 -13.48 -13.59 0.06
N SER A 356 -13.86 -14.86 0.14
CA SER A 356 -12.95 -16.00 0.29
C SER A 356 -11.89 -16.07 -0.82
N GLN A 357 -12.21 -15.61 -2.03
CA GLN A 357 -11.28 -15.56 -3.16
C GLN A 357 -10.12 -14.58 -2.97
N ILE A 358 -10.29 -13.51 -2.18
CA ILE A 358 -9.28 -12.45 -2.05
C ILE A 358 -8.75 -12.25 -0.63
N GLU A 359 -9.30 -12.94 0.37
CA GLU A 359 -8.86 -12.80 1.77
C GLU A 359 -7.39 -13.17 2.00
N ASN A 360 -6.80 -13.96 1.10
CA ASN A 360 -5.39 -14.38 1.16
C ASN A 360 -4.53 -13.69 0.09
N ASP A 361 -5.06 -12.69 -0.63
CA ASP A 361 -4.29 -11.92 -1.62
C ASP A 361 -3.11 -11.23 -0.94
N GLY A 362 -1.91 -11.48 -1.47
CA GLY A 362 -0.70 -10.75 -1.10
C GLY A 362 -0.56 -9.43 -1.84
N LEU A 363 0.35 -8.58 -1.36
CA LEU A 363 0.78 -7.37 -2.05
C LEU A 363 2.10 -7.63 -2.79
N ALA A 364 2.25 -7.05 -3.98
CA ALA A 364 3.44 -7.24 -4.80
C ALA A 364 4.72 -6.90 -4.03
N THR A 365 5.80 -7.66 -4.21
CA THR A 365 7.09 -7.43 -3.54
C THR A 365 7.79 -6.14 -3.99
N TRP A 366 7.29 -5.51 -5.06
CA TRP A 366 7.66 -4.18 -5.51
C TRP A 366 6.49 -3.56 -6.27
N THR A 367 6.06 -2.37 -5.88
CA THR A 367 5.10 -1.54 -6.62
C THR A 367 5.26 -0.09 -6.20
N ASP A 368 4.90 0.85 -7.06
CA ASP A 368 4.92 2.26 -6.70
C ASP A 368 3.74 2.66 -5.79
N SER A 369 3.87 3.80 -5.11
CA SER A 369 2.88 4.28 -4.15
C SER A 369 1.46 4.46 -4.73
N TYR A 370 1.29 4.75 -6.03
CA TYR A 370 -0.05 4.89 -6.63
C TYR A 370 -0.76 3.53 -6.72
N ASN A 371 -0.06 2.55 -7.27
CA ASN A 371 -0.58 1.20 -7.45
C ASN A 371 -0.74 0.48 -6.10
N GLU A 372 0.20 0.68 -5.17
CA GLU A 372 0.09 0.16 -3.80
C GLU A 372 -1.20 0.64 -3.12
N GLY A 373 -1.45 1.95 -3.14
CA GLY A 373 -2.61 2.56 -2.50
C GLY A 373 -3.93 1.98 -3.01
N GLN A 374 -4.04 1.77 -4.33
CA GLN A 374 -5.24 1.21 -4.95
C GLN A 374 -5.48 -0.26 -4.58
N VAL A 375 -4.43 -1.08 -4.52
CA VAL A 375 -4.58 -2.50 -4.13
C VAL A 375 -4.88 -2.62 -2.63
N MET A 376 -4.30 -1.77 -1.77
CA MET A 376 -4.71 -1.70 -0.37
C MET A 376 -6.19 -1.30 -0.25
N ASN A 377 -6.65 -0.30 -1.02
CA ASN A 377 -8.06 0.09 -1.02
C ASN A 377 -8.99 -1.05 -1.44
N ARG A 378 -8.60 -1.89 -2.41
CA ARG A 378 -9.36 -3.11 -2.77
C ARG A 378 -9.58 -4.04 -1.58
N LEU A 379 -8.53 -4.27 -0.77
CA LEU A 379 -8.60 -5.11 0.43
C LEU A 379 -9.41 -4.43 1.53
N ILE A 380 -9.22 -3.13 1.77
CA ILE A 380 -9.95 -2.33 2.77
C ILE A 380 -11.45 -2.40 2.55
N GLN A 381 -11.90 -2.22 1.31
CA GLN A 381 -13.32 -2.23 0.97
C GLN A 381 -13.94 -3.62 1.22
N THR A 382 -13.22 -4.67 0.82
CA THR A 382 -13.67 -6.05 1.05
C THR A 382 -13.67 -6.41 2.53
N ALA A 383 -12.65 -6.04 3.30
CA ALA A 383 -12.56 -6.32 4.72
C ALA A 383 -13.68 -5.65 5.52
N ARG A 384 -14.08 -4.43 5.16
CA ARG A 384 -15.27 -3.79 5.74
C ARG A 384 -16.55 -4.57 5.43
N ILE A 385 -16.67 -5.15 4.24
CA ILE A 385 -17.82 -5.98 3.87
C ILE A 385 -17.81 -7.30 4.64
N ALA A 386 -16.65 -7.94 4.77
CA ALA A 386 -16.46 -9.15 5.57
C ALA A 386 -16.88 -8.92 7.04
N ASP A 387 -16.45 -7.80 7.65
CA ASP A 387 -16.89 -7.37 8.97
C ASP A 387 -18.42 -7.22 9.07
N GLN A 388 -19.02 -6.54 8.07
CA GLN A 388 -20.45 -6.28 8.00
C GLN A 388 -21.30 -7.57 7.95
N ILE A 389 -20.82 -8.63 7.31
CA ILE A 389 -21.51 -9.93 7.23
C ILE A 389 -21.09 -10.91 8.33
N GLY A 390 -20.16 -10.52 9.21
CA GLY A 390 -19.68 -11.34 10.32
C GLY A 390 -18.58 -12.34 9.95
N ASP A 391 -17.96 -12.22 8.78
CA ASP A 391 -16.77 -12.98 8.39
C ASP A 391 -15.50 -12.29 8.94
N ILE A 392 -15.28 -12.54 10.24
CA ILE A 392 -14.17 -11.94 10.97
C ILE A 392 -12.82 -12.54 10.57
N VAL A 393 -12.79 -13.79 10.09
CA VAL A 393 -11.55 -14.47 9.72
C VAL A 393 -10.97 -13.84 8.45
N ALA A 394 -11.79 -13.68 7.40
CA ALA A 394 -11.37 -13.01 6.17
C ALA A 394 -10.96 -11.56 6.43
N ARG A 395 -11.75 -10.84 7.25
CA ARG A 395 -11.43 -9.48 7.68
C ARG A 395 -10.04 -9.40 8.31
N ASP A 396 -9.73 -10.26 9.28
CA ASP A 396 -8.48 -10.21 10.03
C ASP A 396 -7.27 -10.58 9.15
N LYS A 397 -7.42 -11.49 8.20
CA LYS A 397 -6.37 -11.80 7.21
C LYS A 397 -6.03 -10.59 6.34
N MET A 398 -7.05 -9.93 5.79
CA MET A 398 -6.84 -8.71 4.99
C MET A 398 -6.25 -7.56 5.82
N ILE A 399 -6.71 -7.38 7.07
CA ILE A 399 -6.11 -6.42 8.01
C ILE A 399 -4.63 -6.70 8.19
N ALA A 400 -4.23 -7.96 8.40
CA ALA A 400 -2.83 -8.32 8.59
C ALA A 400 -1.98 -7.95 7.35
N THR A 401 -2.45 -8.29 6.14
CA THR A 401 -1.75 -7.92 4.89
C THR A 401 -1.60 -6.41 4.73
N ILE A 402 -2.67 -5.64 4.97
CA ILE A 402 -2.63 -4.18 4.85
C ILE A 402 -1.68 -3.58 5.91
N LYS A 403 -1.77 -4.06 7.15
CA LYS A 403 -0.98 -3.58 8.28
C LYS A 403 0.51 -3.78 8.03
N GLU A 404 0.91 -4.98 7.62
CA GLU A 404 2.31 -5.31 7.32
C GLU A 404 2.89 -4.34 6.28
N ARG A 405 2.19 -4.13 5.16
CA ARG A 405 2.68 -3.23 4.11
C ARG A 405 2.63 -1.76 4.50
N LEU A 406 1.58 -1.31 5.18
CA LEU A 406 1.46 0.09 5.56
C LEU A 406 2.55 0.48 6.57
N GLU A 407 2.82 -0.36 7.57
CA GLU A 407 3.88 -0.12 8.56
C GLU A 407 5.29 -0.13 7.94
N ASP A 408 5.52 -0.96 6.91
CA ASP A 408 6.74 -0.97 6.11
C ASP A 408 6.96 0.40 5.44
N TRP A 409 5.98 0.89 4.68
CA TRP A 409 6.03 2.21 4.03
C TRP A 409 6.25 3.39 5.00
N LEU A 410 5.72 3.29 6.22
CA LEU A 410 5.83 4.35 7.23
C LEU A 410 7.15 4.30 8.01
N THR A 411 7.99 3.30 7.75
CA THR A 411 9.30 3.13 8.35
C THR A 411 10.39 3.37 7.32
N TYR A 412 11.60 3.63 7.79
CA TYR A 412 12.80 3.67 6.96
C TYR A 412 13.94 3.06 7.74
N GLN A 413 14.71 2.19 7.11
CA GLN A 413 15.97 1.68 7.62
C GLN A 413 17.11 2.04 6.67
N SER A 414 18.27 2.34 7.26
CA SER A 414 19.46 2.72 6.50
C SER A 414 19.83 1.65 5.46
N GLY A 415 19.74 2.00 4.18
CA GLY A 415 20.06 1.12 3.06
C GLY A 415 18.85 0.71 2.22
N GLU A 416 17.63 0.97 2.70
CA GLU A 416 16.41 0.76 1.93
C GLU A 416 16.30 1.74 0.76
N VAL A 417 15.71 1.26 -0.34
CA VAL A 417 15.46 2.02 -1.57
C VAL A 417 14.02 1.90 -2.07
N ALA A 418 13.17 1.17 -1.35
CA ALA A 418 11.77 0.93 -1.66
C ALA A 418 10.97 0.82 -0.36
N PHE A 419 9.68 1.09 -0.46
CA PHE A 419 8.70 1.15 0.62
C PHE A 419 9.10 2.12 1.73
N LEU A 420 9.39 3.36 1.37
CA LEU A 420 9.84 4.39 2.32
C LEU A 420 9.45 5.80 1.87
N PHE A 421 9.49 6.74 2.82
CA PHE A 421 9.37 8.18 2.54
C PHE A 421 10.70 8.94 2.67
N TYR A 422 10.95 9.83 1.73
CA TYR A 422 12.10 10.74 1.68
C TYR A 422 11.65 12.20 1.69
N TYR A 423 12.07 12.98 2.68
CA TYR A 423 11.81 14.41 2.72
C TYR A 423 12.88 15.17 1.93
N ASN A 424 12.48 15.73 0.79
CA ASN A 424 13.28 16.64 -0.01
C ASN A 424 13.17 18.06 0.56
N SER A 425 14.20 18.52 1.27
CA SER A 425 14.21 19.85 1.89
C SER A 425 14.30 21.00 0.89
N ASP A 426 14.89 20.79 -0.28
CA ASP A 426 15.02 21.83 -1.30
C ASP A 426 13.66 22.23 -1.87
N TRP A 427 12.77 21.25 -2.05
CA TRP A 427 11.41 21.44 -2.56
C TRP A 427 10.33 21.36 -1.49
N SER A 428 10.73 21.20 -0.22
CA SER A 428 9.81 21.13 0.93
C SER A 428 8.73 20.06 0.72
N ALA A 429 9.11 18.88 0.22
CA ALA A 429 8.19 17.83 -0.21
C ALA A 429 8.60 16.44 0.31
N LEU A 430 7.63 15.66 0.78
CA LEU A 430 7.79 14.25 1.12
C LEU A 430 7.58 13.41 -0.13
N LEU A 431 8.51 12.52 -0.46
CA LEU A 431 8.49 11.69 -1.67
C LEU A 431 8.40 10.21 -1.28
N GLY A 432 7.51 9.46 -1.92
CA GLY A 432 7.33 8.02 -1.64
C GLY A 432 8.06 7.17 -2.67
N TYR A 433 8.84 6.19 -2.21
CA TYR A 433 9.53 5.24 -3.09
C TYR A 433 9.08 3.81 -2.84
N PRO A 434 8.80 3.01 -3.88
CA PRO A 434 8.98 3.36 -5.29
C PRO A 434 8.00 4.42 -5.81
N SER A 435 8.48 5.28 -6.70
CA SER A 435 7.71 6.39 -7.24
C SER A 435 7.00 6.01 -8.54
N GLY A 436 5.83 6.62 -8.76
CA GLY A 436 5.02 6.48 -9.97
C GLY A 436 4.53 7.86 -10.44
N HIS A 437 4.12 7.96 -11.70
CA HIS A 437 3.37 9.13 -12.24
C HIS A 437 4.04 10.52 -12.08
N GLY A 438 5.36 10.56 -11.86
CA GLY A 438 6.09 11.81 -11.64
C GLY A 438 5.93 12.41 -10.24
N GLN A 439 5.39 11.63 -9.29
CA GLN A 439 5.25 11.98 -7.88
C GLN A 439 6.56 12.49 -7.28
N ASP A 440 7.68 11.89 -7.68
CA ASP A 440 8.99 12.23 -7.16
C ASP A 440 9.66 13.39 -7.91
N ASN A 441 9.76 13.29 -9.25
CA ASN A 441 10.55 14.21 -10.07
C ASN A 441 9.81 15.51 -10.39
N ASN A 442 8.48 15.47 -10.40
CA ASN A 442 7.62 16.59 -10.76
C ASN A 442 6.67 17.01 -9.62
N ILE A 443 6.68 16.31 -8.47
CA ILE A 443 5.78 16.54 -7.33
C ILE A 443 4.31 16.43 -7.77
N ASN A 444 4.03 15.42 -8.58
CA ASN A 444 2.69 15.17 -9.06
C ASN A 444 1.87 14.39 -8.02
N ASP A 445 0.56 14.60 -8.03
CA ASP A 445 -0.39 13.58 -7.59
C ASP A 445 -0.29 13.17 -6.11
N HIS A 446 0.36 13.99 -5.27
CA HIS A 446 0.51 13.73 -3.83
C HIS A 446 -0.83 13.43 -3.13
N HIS A 447 -1.85 14.26 -3.36
CA HIS A 447 -3.22 13.99 -2.94
C HIS A 447 -3.80 12.65 -3.44
N PHE A 448 -3.61 12.27 -4.71
CA PHE A 448 -4.08 10.98 -5.25
C PHE A 448 -3.40 9.81 -4.53
N HIS A 449 -2.06 9.84 -4.43
CA HIS A 449 -1.30 8.77 -3.81
C HIS A 449 -1.62 8.67 -2.31
N TRP A 450 -1.52 9.77 -1.58
CA TRP A 450 -1.63 9.75 -0.13
C TRP A 450 -3.05 9.64 0.37
N GLY A 451 -4.04 10.00 -0.45
CA GLY A 451 -5.44 9.67 -0.19
C GLY A 451 -5.60 8.21 0.17
N TYR A 452 -5.03 7.30 -0.61
CA TYR A 452 -5.10 5.86 -0.32
C TYR A 452 -4.35 5.45 0.96
N PHE A 453 -3.19 6.04 1.25
CA PHE A 453 -2.45 5.74 2.49
C PHE A 453 -3.17 6.26 3.74
N ILE A 454 -3.74 7.46 3.67
CA ILE A 454 -4.54 8.06 4.75
C ILE A 454 -5.83 7.24 4.95
N HIS A 455 -6.42 6.73 3.86
CA HIS A 455 -7.57 5.83 3.95
C HIS A 455 -7.22 4.51 4.63
N ALA A 456 -6.07 3.93 4.27
CA ALA A 456 -5.55 2.72 4.91
C ALA A 456 -5.29 2.94 6.40
N ALA A 457 -4.71 4.07 6.78
CA ALA A 457 -4.52 4.44 8.18
C ALA A 457 -5.84 4.61 8.95
N ALA A 458 -6.85 5.24 8.35
CA ALA A 458 -8.17 5.35 8.95
C ALA A 458 -8.84 3.98 9.14
N PHE A 459 -8.65 3.06 8.20
CA PHE A 459 -9.09 1.67 8.33
C PHE A 459 -8.31 0.90 9.41
N MET A 460 -6.99 1.11 9.52
CA MET A 460 -6.18 0.52 10.59
C MET A 460 -6.66 0.99 11.96
N GLU A 461 -6.84 2.30 12.19
CA GLU A 461 -7.33 2.77 13.49
C GLU A 461 -8.77 2.28 13.78
N GLN A 462 -9.60 2.13 12.75
CA GLN A 462 -10.96 1.59 12.90
C GLN A 462 -10.96 0.16 13.48
N PHE A 463 -10.06 -0.71 13.03
CA PHE A 463 -10.07 -2.13 13.40
C PHE A 463 -8.94 -2.56 14.36
N GLU A 464 -7.91 -1.75 14.50
CA GLU A 464 -6.82 -1.87 15.46
C GLU A 464 -6.73 -0.60 16.33
N PRO A 465 -7.76 -0.28 17.16
CA PRO A 465 -7.78 0.96 17.93
C PRO A 465 -6.52 1.15 18.78
N GLY A 466 -5.91 2.32 18.67
CA GLY A 466 -4.64 2.66 19.30
C GLY A 466 -3.42 2.53 18.38
N TRP A 467 -3.58 2.05 17.14
CA TRP A 467 -2.56 2.08 16.09
C TRP A 467 -2.07 3.51 15.81
N VAL A 468 -2.96 4.49 15.87
CA VAL A 468 -2.65 5.93 15.72
C VAL A 468 -1.57 6.42 16.70
N ASN A 469 -1.47 5.84 17.89
CA ASN A 469 -0.46 6.26 18.87
C ASN A 469 0.98 5.95 18.43
N GLN A 470 1.14 4.97 17.53
CA GLN A 470 2.44 4.54 17.00
C GLN A 470 2.73 5.25 15.69
N TRP A 471 1.75 5.30 14.79
CA TRP A 471 1.96 5.64 13.38
C TRP A 471 1.28 6.94 12.93
N GLY A 472 0.37 7.48 13.73
CA GLY A 472 -0.49 8.61 13.36
C GLY A 472 0.29 9.88 12.98
N GLU A 473 1.45 10.13 13.60
CA GLU A 473 2.26 11.30 13.28
C GLU A 473 2.90 11.22 11.88
N MET A 474 3.23 10.02 11.38
CA MET A 474 3.67 9.85 10.00
C MET A 474 2.52 10.10 9.01
N ILE A 475 1.32 9.65 9.33
CA ILE A 475 0.13 9.94 8.52
C ILE A 475 -0.18 11.44 8.51
N ASN A 476 -0.04 12.12 9.65
CA ASN A 476 -0.20 13.57 9.74
C ASN A 476 0.86 14.33 8.90
N LEU A 477 2.06 13.77 8.67
CA LEU A 477 3.01 14.34 7.70
C LEU A 477 2.54 14.22 6.25
N LEU A 478 1.91 13.10 5.88
CA LEU A 478 1.31 12.95 4.54
C LEU A 478 0.14 13.93 4.35
N VAL A 479 -0.71 14.10 5.36
CA VAL A 479 -1.79 15.11 5.35
C VAL A 479 -1.20 16.51 5.16
N ARG A 480 -0.18 16.88 5.95
CA ARG A 480 0.44 18.20 5.87
C ARG A 480 1.14 18.45 4.54
N ASP A 481 1.80 17.47 3.96
CA ASP A 481 2.44 17.69 2.68
C ASP A 481 1.41 17.99 1.56
N ALA A 482 0.29 17.26 1.47
CA ALA A 482 -0.68 17.47 0.39
C ALA A 482 -1.62 18.65 0.69
N ALA A 483 -1.94 18.89 1.97
CA ALA A 483 -3.01 19.78 2.37
C ALA A 483 -2.79 20.48 3.73
N SER A 484 -1.58 20.91 4.09
CA SER A 484 -1.39 21.68 5.33
C SER A 484 -2.32 22.90 5.39
N ASP A 485 -3.11 23.01 6.46
CA ASP A 485 -4.01 24.14 6.73
C ASP A 485 -3.30 25.25 7.54
N ASP A 486 -2.07 25.01 8.00
CA ASP A 486 -1.25 25.98 8.70
C ASP A 486 -0.32 26.74 7.75
N ARG A 487 -0.61 28.04 7.54
CA ARG A 487 0.25 28.94 6.75
C ARG A 487 1.63 29.18 7.37
N ASN A 488 1.85 28.77 8.62
CA ASN A 488 3.13 28.86 9.31
C ASN A 488 3.84 27.50 9.42
N ASP A 489 3.32 26.46 8.76
CA ASP A 489 4.02 25.18 8.66
C ASP A 489 5.44 25.42 8.13
N THR A 490 6.43 24.87 8.84
CA THR A 490 7.84 25.08 8.51
C THR A 490 8.37 24.05 7.51
N MET A 491 7.59 22.99 7.22
CA MET A 491 8.00 21.88 6.36
C MET A 491 7.25 21.85 5.03
N PHE A 492 5.99 22.28 4.99
CA PHE A 492 5.12 22.11 3.83
C PHE A 492 4.35 23.39 3.49
N PRO A 493 4.05 23.66 2.22
CA PRO A 493 3.27 24.83 1.83
C PRO A 493 1.79 24.66 2.22
N PHE A 494 1.09 25.78 2.39
CA PHE A 494 -0.34 25.80 2.63
C PHE A 494 -1.10 25.20 1.43
N LEU A 495 -1.94 24.19 1.70
CA LEU A 495 -2.81 23.51 0.74
C LEU A 495 -2.12 23.18 -0.59
N ARG A 496 -0.99 22.45 -0.56
CA ARG A 496 -0.15 22.18 -1.74
C ARG A 496 -0.97 21.90 -2.99
N ASN A 497 -1.80 20.85 -2.98
CA ASN A 497 -2.55 20.43 -4.16
C ASN A 497 -3.81 21.26 -4.39
N PHE A 498 -4.50 21.69 -3.33
CA PHE A 498 -5.82 22.30 -3.44
C PHE A 498 -5.73 23.82 -3.61
N SER A 499 -6.24 24.36 -4.72
CA SER A 499 -6.30 25.81 -4.95
C SER A 499 -7.65 26.37 -4.47
N PRO A 500 -7.71 27.12 -3.35
CA PRO A 500 -8.98 27.57 -2.77
C PRO A 500 -9.83 28.42 -3.72
N TYR A 501 -9.17 29.18 -4.60
CA TYR A 501 -9.85 30.10 -5.51
C TYR A 501 -10.23 29.43 -6.83
N ALA A 502 -9.44 28.49 -7.36
CA ALA A 502 -9.85 27.68 -8.50
C ALA A 502 -10.97 26.70 -8.10
N GLY A 503 -11.04 26.35 -6.81
CA GLY A 503 -12.05 25.50 -6.22
C GLY A 503 -11.78 24.02 -6.37
N HIS A 504 -10.63 23.63 -6.93
CA HIS A 504 -10.24 22.25 -7.18
C HIS A 504 -8.73 22.07 -6.98
N SER A 505 -8.29 20.81 -6.91
CA SER A 505 -6.87 20.48 -6.83
C SER A 505 -6.15 20.60 -8.18
N TRP A 506 -4.84 20.77 -8.13
CA TRP A 506 -3.94 20.68 -9.27
C TRP A 506 -2.99 19.50 -9.08
N ALA A 507 -2.92 18.66 -10.11
CA ALA A 507 -2.14 17.44 -10.11
C ALA A 507 -0.65 17.71 -10.34
N ASN A 508 -0.31 18.64 -11.25
CA ASN A 508 1.05 18.82 -11.74
C ASN A 508 1.88 19.82 -10.93
N GLY A 509 2.93 19.34 -10.26
CA GLY A 509 3.68 20.14 -9.27
C GLY A 509 4.40 21.36 -9.84
N PHE A 510 4.80 21.34 -11.11
CA PHE A 510 5.50 22.44 -11.77
C PHE A 510 4.72 23.06 -12.93
N ALA A 511 3.44 22.71 -13.11
CA ALA A 511 2.60 23.19 -14.21
C ALA A 511 3.32 23.08 -15.56
N THR A 512 3.79 21.89 -15.92
CA THR A 512 4.73 21.71 -17.05
C THR A 512 4.11 21.84 -18.44
N PHE A 513 2.77 21.77 -18.56
CA PHE A 513 2.08 21.85 -19.84
C PHE A 513 1.89 23.29 -20.33
N PRO A 514 1.91 23.53 -21.65
CA PRO A 514 1.76 24.88 -22.19
C PRO A 514 0.35 25.47 -22.00
N GLN A 515 -0.66 24.65 -21.68
CA GLN A 515 -2.01 25.07 -21.30
C GLN A 515 -2.14 25.43 -19.80
N GLY A 516 -1.05 25.34 -19.03
CA GLY A 516 -1.03 25.64 -17.60
C GLY A 516 -0.94 24.37 -16.76
N ASN A 517 -1.29 24.49 -15.47
CA ASN A 517 -1.47 23.34 -14.59
C ASN A 517 -2.69 22.50 -15.04
N ASP A 518 -2.84 21.29 -14.51
CA ASP A 518 -3.85 20.32 -14.92
C ASP A 518 -4.37 19.45 -13.76
N GLN A 519 -5.57 18.90 -13.94
CA GLN A 519 -6.10 17.79 -13.17
C GLN A 519 -6.90 16.87 -14.09
N GLU A 520 -6.65 15.57 -13.97
CA GLU A 520 -7.42 14.52 -14.65
C GLU A 520 -8.49 13.98 -13.69
N SER A 521 -8.14 12.96 -12.90
CA SER A 521 -9.06 12.25 -12.01
C SER A 521 -9.57 13.11 -10.84
N THR A 522 -10.76 13.70 -11.00
CA THR A 522 -11.41 14.41 -9.88
C THR A 522 -11.88 13.45 -8.79
N SER A 523 -12.26 12.24 -9.17
CA SER A 523 -12.74 11.23 -8.22
C SER A 523 -11.65 10.74 -7.25
N GLU A 524 -10.38 10.71 -7.67
CA GLU A 524 -9.26 10.47 -6.75
C GLU A 524 -8.97 11.65 -5.81
N SER A 525 -9.20 12.88 -6.27
CA SER A 525 -9.18 14.05 -5.37
C SER A 525 -10.30 13.97 -4.32
N MET A 526 -11.49 13.50 -4.73
CA MET A 526 -12.61 13.24 -3.81
C MET A 526 -12.33 12.08 -2.85
N GLN A 527 -11.58 11.06 -3.27
CA GLN A 527 -11.06 10.00 -2.40
C GLN A 527 -10.08 10.56 -1.37
N PHE A 528 -9.16 11.46 -1.76
CA PHE A 528 -8.29 12.16 -0.81
C PHE A 528 -9.08 12.94 0.23
N ALA A 529 -10.02 13.77 -0.20
CA ALA A 529 -10.86 14.54 0.72
C ALA A 529 -11.68 13.64 1.66
N SER A 530 -12.25 12.55 1.14
CA SER A 530 -12.96 11.53 1.93
C SER A 530 -12.05 10.86 2.96
N SER A 531 -10.79 10.62 2.60
CA SER A 531 -9.79 10.01 3.48
C SER A 531 -9.42 10.93 4.63
N LEU A 532 -9.30 12.25 4.40
CA LEU A 532 -9.13 13.24 5.47
C LEU A 532 -10.34 13.26 6.41
N ILE A 533 -11.56 13.18 5.88
CA ILE A 533 -12.78 13.13 6.69
C ILE A 533 -12.79 11.87 7.57
N HIS A 534 -12.46 10.70 7.02
CA HIS A 534 -12.35 9.47 7.79
C HIS A 534 -11.24 9.51 8.83
N TRP A 535 -10.03 9.94 8.46
CA TRP A 535 -8.89 10.04 9.36
C TRP A 535 -9.15 11.03 10.50
N GLY A 536 -9.66 12.22 10.19
CA GLY A 536 -10.05 13.19 11.20
C GLY A 536 -11.17 12.68 12.12
N SER A 537 -12.16 11.98 11.57
CA SER A 537 -13.27 11.44 12.38
C SER A 537 -12.84 10.29 13.29
N VAL A 538 -12.03 9.34 12.80
CA VAL A 538 -11.60 8.16 13.56
C VAL A 538 -10.55 8.50 14.62
N THR A 539 -9.80 9.59 14.42
CA THR A 539 -8.81 10.10 15.39
C THR A 539 -9.34 11.21 16.29
N GLU A 540 -10.64 11.54 16.20
CA GLU A 540 -11.27 12.67 16.91
C GLU A 540 -10.54 14.02 16.68
N ASN A 541 -9.99 14.21 15.49
CA ASN A 541 -9.31 15.42 15.04
C ASN A 541 -10.20 16.25 14.09
N ASP A 542 -11.00 17.13 14.69
CA ASP A 542 -11.92 18.01 13.97
C ASP A 542 -11.23 18.92 12.95
N ALA A 543 -9.97 19.33 13.16
CA ALA A 543 -9.25 20.19 12.23
C ALA A 543 -9.01 19.49 10.89
N ILE A 544 -8.48 18.25 10.92
CA ILE A 544 -8.27 17.45 9.70
C ILE A 544 -9.61 17.07 9.06
N ARG A 545 -10.60 16.70 9.89
CA ARG A 545 -11.94 16.35 9.42
C ARG A 545 -12.57 17.53 8.67
N ASP A 546 -12.57 18.72 9.26
CA ASP A 546 -13.18 19.91 8.68
C ASP A 546 -12.42 20.44 7.46
N LEU A 547 -11.08 20.26 7.42
CA LEU A 547 -10.28 20.45 6.22
C LEU A 547 -10.75 19.52 5.09
N GLY A 548 -10.92 18.23 5.39
CA GLY A 548 -11.45 17.24 4.43
C GLY A 548 -12.86 17.62 3.94
N ILE A 549 -13.75 18.04 4.83
CA ILE A 549 -15.11 18.49 4.48
C ILE A 549 -15.05 19.76 3.60
N TYR A 550 -14.16 20.70 3.91
CA TYR A 550 -13.98 21.92 3.12
C TYR A 550 -13.50 21.61 1.69
N ILE A 551 -12.46 20.78 1.55
CA ILE A 551 -11.93 20.36 0.24
C ILE A 551 -13.02 19.62 -0.52
N TYR A 552 -13.61 18.57 0.07
CA TYR A 552 -14.66 17.75 -0.56
C TYR A 552 -15.81 18.60 -1.10
N THR A 553 -16.33 19.50 -0.25
CA THR A 553 -17.52 20.29 -0.60
C THR A 553 -17.20 21.37 -1.63
N THR A 554 -16.02 21.98 -1.56
CA THR A 554 -15.61 23.01 -2.52
C THR A 554 -15.26 22.39 -3.86
N GLU A 555 -14.51 21.29 -3.87
CA GLU A 555 -14.13 20.55 -5.08
C GLU A 555 -15.34 19.99 -5.81
N GLN A 556 -16.35 19.48 -5.09
CA GLN A 556 -17.63 19.11 -5.69
C GLN A 556 -18.22 20.24 -6.55
N THR A 557 -18.25 21.48 -6.05
CA THR A 557 -18.82 22.61 -6.81
C THR A 557 -18.01 22.95 -8.06
N ALA A 558 -16.70 22.74 -8.04
CA ALA A 558 -15.84 22.94 -9.20
C ALA A 558 -15.99 21.79 -10.22
N ILE A 559 -16.12 20.54 -9.77
CA ILE A 559 -16.39 19.37 -10.62
C ILE A 559 -17.70 19.56 -11.38
N GLU A 560 -18.76 19.93 -10.68
CA GLU A 560 -20.10 20.19 -11.25
C GLU A 560 -20.07 21.27 -12.36
N GLU A 561 -19.13 22.21 -12.28
CA GLU A 561 -18.98 23.28 -13.27
C GLU A 561 -18.02 22.93 -14.41
N TYR A 562 -16.84 22.41 -14.09
CA TYR A 562 -15.71 22.37 -15.01
C TYR A 562 -15.43 21.00 -15.61
N TRP A 563 -15.86 19.92 -14.95
CA TRP A 563 -15.76 18.55 -15.47
C TRP A 563 -17.09 18.05 -16.00
N PHE A 564 -18.19 18.38 -15.32
CA PHE A 564 -19.53 17.87 -15.65
C PHE A 564 -20.42 18.90 -16.34
N ASP A 565 -20.08 20.20 -16.25
CA ASP A 565 -20.88 21.33 -16.76
C ASP A 565 -22.39 21.13 -16.58
N ILE A 566 -22.83 20.76 -15.38
CA ILE A 566 -24.22 20.35 -15.10
C ILE A 566 -25.23 21.48 -15.37
N TYR A 567 -24.74 22.71 -15.49
CA TYR A 567 -25.51 23.92 -15.79
C TYR A 567 -25.44 24.36 -17.25
N GLU A 568 -24.74 23.61 -18.11
CA GLU A 568 -24.56 23.84 -19.56
C GLU A 568 -24.13 25.28 -19.89
N ARG A 569 -23.07 25.77 -19.23
CA ARG A 569 -22.64 27.18 -19.33
C ARG A 569 -21.14 27.40 -19.44
N ASN A 570 -20.34 26.36 -19.28
CA ASN A 570 -18.88 26.46 -19.31
C ASN A 570 -18.31 25.86 -20.58
N PHE A 571 -18.89 24.76 -21.09
CA PHE A 571 -18.39 24.12 -22.29
C PHE A 571 -18.70 24.90 -23.57
N GLN A 572 -17.72 24.95 -24.46
CA GLN A 572 -17.89 25.47 -25.81
C GLN A 572 -18.99 24.71 -26.57
N PRO A 573 -19.75 25.37 -27.46
CA PRO A 573 -20.85 24.73 -28.18
C PRO A 573 -20.48 23.53 -29.08
N ASN A 574 -19.19 23.30 -29.33
CA ASN A 574 -18.66 22.17 -30.11
C ASN A 574 -18.08 21.05 -29.23
N GLN A 575 -18.13 21.18 -27.90
CA GLN A 575 -17.80 20.12 -26.97
C GLN A 575 -18.76 18.94 -27.21
N GLN A 576 -18.19 17.75 -27.44
CA GLN A 576 -18.95 16.61 -27.96
C GLN A 576 -19.69 15.82 -26.88
N TYR A 577 -19.19 15.87 -25.64
CA TYR A 577 -19.63 15.05 -24.53
C TYR A 577 -20.04 15.93 -23.35
N SER A 578 -20.94 15.41 -22.52
CA SER A 578 -21.46 16.05 -21.31
C SER A 578 -20.47 16.05 -20.13
N LEU A 579 -19.29 15.49 -20.31
CA LEU A 579 -18.17 15.59 -19.38
C LEU A 579 -16.86 15.89 -20.11
N VAL A 580 -15.84 16.31 -19.38
CA VAL A 580 -14.42 16.32 -19.80
C VAL A 580 -13.60 15.61 -18.72
N SER A 581 -12.48 15.00 -19.09
CA SER A 581 -11.63 14.22 -18.18
C SER A 581 -10.30 14.88 -17.86
N ARG A 582 -9.91 15.91 -18.63
CA ARG A 582 -8.71 16.69 -18.31
C ARG A 582 -9.04 18.16 -18.41
N VAL A 583 -8.73 18.90 -17.36
CA VAL A 583 -8.91 20.33 -17.26
C VAL A 583 -7.56 20.98 -16.99
N TRP A 584 -7.14 21.86 -17.89
CA TRP A 584 -5.93 22.68 -17.75
C TRP A 584 -6.27 24.12 -17.41
N GLY A 585 -5.27 24.89 -16.98
CA GLY A 585 -5.38 26.34 -16.79
C GLY A 585 -6.01 27.11 -17.96
N ASN A 586 -5.91 26.67 -19.21
CA ASN A 586 -6.60 27.32 -20.33
C ASN A 586 -7.12 26.38 -21.42
N SER A 587 -7.47 25.14 -21.06
CA SER A 587 -8.05 24.17 -21.98
C SER A 587 -8.80 23.10 -21.20
N TYR A 588 -9.57 22.28 -21.89
CA TYR A 588 -10.05 20.99 -21.39
C TYR A 588 -10.28 20.04 -22.57
N ASP A 589 -10.32 18.73 -22.32
CA ASP A 589 -10.67 17.72 -23.33
C ASP A 589 -11.17 16.39 -22.71
N ASN A 590 -11.52 15.45 -23.59
CA ASN A 590 -11.97 14.09 -23.26
C ASN A 590 -10.90 13.01 -23.47
N GLY A 591 -9.62 13.34 -23.29
CA GLY A 591 -8.56 12.33 -23.29
C GLY A 591 -8.16 11.94 -21.87
N THR A 592 -7.36 10.89 -21.77
CA THR A 592 -6.56 10.63 -20.58
C THR A 592 -5.07 10.78 -20.91
N PHE A 593 -4.20 10.77 -19.89
CA PHE A 593 -2.75 10.77 -20.10
C PHE A 593 -2.20 9.48 -20.70
N PHE A 594 -3.00 8.40 -20.74
CA PHE A 594 -2.58 7.08 -21.27
C PHE A 594 -3.36 6.62 -22.50
N THR A 595 -4.57 7.14 -22.76
CA THR A 595 -5.37 6.78 -23.95
C THR A 595 -6.33 7.91 -24.38
N GLY A 596 -6.70 7.91 -25.66
CA GLY A 596 -7.73 8.79 -26.21
C GLY A 596 -9.12 8.12 -26.32
N ASP A 597 -9.26 6.92 -25.77
CA ASP A 597 -10.53 6.20 -25.71
C ASP A 597 -11.49 6.87 -24.74
N ILE A 598 -12.69 7.24 -25.22
CA ILE A 598 -13.71 7.90 -24.41
C ILE A 598 -14.17 7.05 -23.22
N ALA A 599 -14.08 5.71 -23.31
CA ALA A 599 -14.39 4.83 -22.18
C ALA A 599 -13.48 5.11 -20.96
N ALA A 600 -12.19 5.35 -21.20
CA ALA A 600 -11.28 5.71 -20.12
C ALA A 600 -11.62 7.07 -19.50
N SER A 601 -12.06 8.03 -20.31
CA SER A 601 -12.42 9.39 -19.87
C SER A 601 -13.65 9.41 -18.97
N TYR A 602 -14.65 8.56 -19.23
CA TYR A 602 -15.74 8.37 -18.26
C TYR A 602 -15.23 7.62 -17.02
N GLY A 603 -14.49 6.51 -17.22
CA GLY A 603 -14.03 5.67 -16.13
C GLY A 603 -13.17 6.42 -15.09
N ILE A 604 -12.28 7.31 -15.53
CA ILE A 604 -11.36 8.04 -14.65
C ILE A 604 -12.05 9.09 -13.79
N GLU A 605 -13.17 9.66 -14.23
CA GLU A 605 -13.96 10.60 -13.41
C GLU A 605 -14.90 9.90 -12.42
N LEU A 606 -14.96 8.57 -12.47
CA LEU A 606 -15.79 7.74 -11.60
C LEU A 606 -14.95 6.92 -10.62
N TYR A 607 -13.75 6.49 -11.03
CA TYR A 607 -12.91 5.57 -10.29
C TYR A 607 -11.94 6.27 -9.34
N PRO A 608 -11.88 5.90 -8.04
CA PRO A 608 -12.59 4.78 -7.41
C PRO A 608 -13.99 5.16 -6.91
N ILE A 609 -14.95 4.23 -7.01
CA ILE A 609 -16.25 4.35 -6.32
C ILE A 609 -16.19 3.68 -4.95
N HIS A 610 -16.49 4.46 -3.91
CA HIS A 610 -16.54 4.08 -2.50
C HIS A 610 -17.64 4.88 -1.77
N GLY A 611 -17.77 4.72 -0.44
CA GLY A 611 -18.82 5.41 0.34
C GLY A 611 -18.70 6.95 0.42
N GLY A 612 -17.61 7.53 -0.12
CA GLY A 612 -17.45 8.98 -0.34
C GLY A 612 -17.87 9.44 -1.74
N SER A 613 -18.24 8.54 -2.64
CA SER A 613 -18.57 8.88 -4.04
C SER A 613 -20.04 9.26 -4.26
N MET A 614 -20.81 9.48 -3.18
CA MET A 614 -22.24 9.80 -3.25
C MET A 614 -22.54 11.10 -4.01
N TYR A 615 -21.55 11.98 -4.14
CA TYR A 615 -21.67 13.22 -4.93
C TYR A 615 -22.05 12.97 -6.40
N LEU A 616 -21.62 11.84 -6.97
CA LEU A 616 -21.95 11.43 -8.33
C LEU A 616 -23.47 11.19 -8.51
N GLY A 617 -24.19 10.88 -7.43
CA GLY A 617 -25.64 10.64 -7.40
C GLY A 617 -26.46 11.85 -6.93
N HIS A 618 -25.84 12.96 -6.53
CA HIS A 618 -26.57 14.12 -5.98
C HIS A 618 -27.48 14.79 -7.02
N HIS A 619 -27.10 14.75 -8.30
CA HIS A 619 -27.83 15.33 -9.42
C HIS A 619 -28.40 14.25 -10.33
N GLN A 620 -29.50 13.63 -9.91
CA GLN A 620 -30.13 12.48 -10.58
C GLN A 620 -30.38 12.70 -12.09
N ALA A 621 -30.85 13.88 -12.49
CA ALA A 621 -31.10 14.19 -13.91
C ALA A 621 -29.81 14.20 -14.75
N TYR A 622 -28.72 14.75 -14.20
CA TYR A 622 -27.42 14.74 -14.85
C TYR A 622 -26.86 13.31 -14.92
N ALA A 623 -26.88 12.57 -13.81
CA ALA A 623 -26.38 11.20 -13.76
C ALA A 623 -27.09 10.26 -14.76
N GLN A 624 -28.41 10.38 -14.89
CA GLN A 624 -29.19 9.64 -15.89
C GLN A 624 -28.83 10.04 -17.34
N SER A 625 -28.59 11.35 -17.58
CA SER A 625 -28.15 11.84 -18.88
C SER A 625 -26.75 11.32 -19.23
N LEU A 626 -25.82 11.38 -18.28
CA LEU A 626 -24.46 10.86 -18.45
C LEU A 626 -24.47 9.35 -18.69
N TRP A 627 -25.27 8.57 -17.95
CA TRP A 627 -25.45 7.14 -18.22
C TRP A 627 -25.97 6.88 -19.65
N THR A 628 -26.97 7.65 -20.08
CA THR A 628 -27.50 7.54 -21.45
C THR A 628 -26.41 7.86 -22.48
N GLU A 629 -25.57 8.88 -22.24
CA GLU A 629 -24.45 9.21 -23.11
C GLU A 629 -23.38 8.11 -23.12
N MET A 630 -23.01 7.56 -21.97
CA MET A 630 -22.05 6.46 -21.86
C MET A 630 -22.51 5.22 -22.63
N THR A 631 -23.78 4.84 -22.51
CA THR A 631 -24.33 3.68 -23.27
C THR A 631 -24.38 3.91 -24.78
N ASN A 632 -24.48 5.16 -25.23
CA ASN A 632 -24.45 5.51 -26.66
C ASN A 632 -23.04 5.55 -27.24
N ASN A 633 -22.01 5.76 -26.41
CA ASN A 633 -20.62 5.98 -26.84
C ASN A 633 -19.68 4.82 -26.48
N THR A 634 -20.16 3.79 -25.79
CA THR A 634 -19.38 2.61 -25.36
C THR A 634 -20.18 1.32 -25.57
N GLY A 635 -19.52 0.17 -25.61
CA GLY A 635 -20.18 -1.14 -25.69
C GLY A 635 -20.64 -1.74 -24.36
N ILE A 636 -20.88 -0.91 -23.32
CA ILE A 636 -21.24 -1.37 -21.96
C ILE A 636 -22.51 -2.23 -21.91
N LEU A 637 -23.47 -2.02 -22.83
CA LEU A 637 -24.70 -2.82 -22.90
C LEU A 637 -24.53 -4.14 -23.69
N SER A 638 -23.37 -4.33 -24.32
CA SER A 638 -23.08 -5.49 -25.17
C SER A 638 -21.91 -6.33 -24.68
N ASN A 639 -21.44 -6.08 -23.45
CA ASN A 639 -20.31 -6.79 -22.83
C ASN A 639 -19.05 -6.71 -23.71
N GLU A 640 -18.79 -5.52 -24.27
CA GLU A 640 -17.62 -5.30 -25.12
C GLU A 640 -16.33 -5.48 -24.30
N VAL A 641 -15.46 -6.36 -24.77
CA VAL A 641 -14.10 -6.52 -24.20
C VAL A 641 -13.27 -5.29 -24.59
N ASN A 642 -13.19 -4.32 -23.68
CA ASN A 642 -12.36 -3.13 -23.80
C ASN A 642 -11.67 -2.86 -22.45
N PRO A 643 -10.31 -2.83 -22.37
CA PRO A 643 -9.59 -2.62 -21.11
C PRO A 643 -9.81 -1.23 -20.49
N ASN A 644 -10.33 -0.26 -21.25
CA ASN A 644 -10.71 1.07 -20.76
C ASN A 644 -12.18 1.13 -20.31
N LEU A 645 -12.98 0.10 -20.62
CA LEU A 645 -14.38 -0.01 -20.21
C LEU A 645 -14.44 -0.76 -18.88
N TRP A 646 -14.23 -0.03 -17.79
CA TRP A 646 -14.21 -0.59 -16.43
C TRP A 646 -15.63 -0.90 -15.94
N HIS A 647 -16.19 -2.02 -16.43
CA HIS A 647 -17.57 -2.46 -16.21
C HIS A 647 -18.04 -2.27 -14.76
N ASP A 648 -17.25 -2.73 -13.78
CA ASP A 648 -17.52 -2.55 -12.35
C ASP A 648 -17.76 -1.11 -11.93
N THR A 649 -16.93 -0.19 -12.40
CA THR A 649 -17.02 1.24 -12.07
C THR A 649 -18.29 1.83 -12.69
N TYR A 650 -18.59 1.45 -13.94
CA TYR A 650 -19.79 1.91 -14.65
C TYR A 650 -21.08 1.41 -14.00
N TRP A 651 -21.13 0.15 -13.59
CA TRP A 651 -22.30 -0.42 -12.95
C TRP A 651 -22.50 0.13 -11.54
N LYS A 652 -21.42 0.35 -10.79
CA LYS A 652 -21.49 1.06 -9.50
C LYS A 652 -22.04 2.48 -9.65
N PHE A 653 -21.65 3.20 -10.71
CA PHE A 653 -22.22 4.51 -11.03
C PHE A 653 -23.70 4.40 -11.42
N LEU A 654 -24.06 3.46 -12.30
CA LEU A 654 -25.46 3.23 -12.66
C LEU A 654 -26.32 2.96 -11.42
N ALA A 655 -25.81 2.20 -10.45
CA ALA A 655 -26.52 1.88 -9.22
C ALA A 655 -26.86 3.09 -8.33
N LEU A 656 -26.24 4.26 -8.55
CA LEU A 656 -26.65 5.53 -7.93
C LEU A 656 -27.97 6.09 -8.48
N THR A 657 -28.49 5.51 -9.57
CA THR A 657 -29.72 5.93 -10.25
C THR A 657 -30.69 4.77 -10.53
N ASP A 658 -30.19 3.59 -10.89
CA ASP A 658 -30.95 2.38 -11.20
C ASP A 658 -30.13 1.12 -10.86
N ALA A 659 -30.16 0.73 -9.58
CA ALA A 659 -29.40 -0.40 -9.08
C ALA A 659 -29.84 -1.75 -9.66
N GLN A 660 -31.14 -1.95 -9.93
CA GLN A 660 -31.59 -3.20 -10.53
C GLN A 660 -31.05 -3.37 -11.95
N ALA A 661 -31.05 -2.32 -12.77
CA ALA A 661 -30.45 -2.39 -14.11
C ALA A 661 -28.93 -2.65 -14.05
N ALA A 662 -28.24 -2.14 -13.03
CA ALA A 662 -26.83 -2.42 -12.83
C ALA A 662 -26.57 -3.88 -12.44
N ILE A 663 -27.40 -4.48 -11.59
CA ILE A 663 -27.35 -5.91 -11.25
C ILE A 663 -27.59 -6.75 -12.50
N ASP A 664 -28.62 -6.42 -13.30
CA ASP A 664 -28.93 -7.16 -14.53
C ASP A 664 -27.75 -7.16 -15.53
N LEU A 665 -26.99 -6.06 -15.61
CA LEU A 665 -25.77 -5.98 -16.43
C LEU A 665 -24.62 -6.78 -15.83
N TYR A 666 -24.43 -6.69 -14.51
CA TYR A 666 -23.43 -7.45 -13.77
C TYR A 666 -23.60 -8.96 -13.98
N ASP A 667 -24.82 -9.47 -13.80
CA ASP A 667 -25.16 -10.88 -13.98
C ASP A 667 -25.01 -11.33 -15.45
N SER A 668 -25.11 -10.39 -16.40
CA SER A 668 -24.95 -10.71 -17.83
C SER A 668 -23.49 -10.94 -18.23
N TYR A 669 -22.53 -10.52 -17.42
CA TYR A 669 -21.10 -10.61 -17.73
C TYR A 669 -20.23 -10.97 -16.50
N PRO A 670 -20.34 -12.22 -16.01
CA PRO A 670 -19.59 -12.68 -14.85
C PRO A 670 -18.08 -12.73 -15.09
N ASP A 671 -17.64 -13.13 -16.29
CA ASP A 671 -16.22 -13.35 -16.64
C ASP A 671 -15.52 -12.09 -17.18
N ARG A 672 -15.91 -10.91 -16.70
CA ARG A 672 -15.35 -9.62 -17.14
C ARG A 672 -13.97 -9.37 -16.53
N GLU A 673 -13.18 -8.50 -17.16
CA GLU A 673 -11.95 -7.99 -16.56
C GLU A 673 -12.29 -6.98 -15.44
N LEU A 674 -11.74 -7.20 -14.24
CA LEU A 674 -11.87 -6.28 -13.12
C LEU A 674 -10.81 -5.17 -13.21
N LYS A 675 -11.20 -3.95 -12.90
CA LYS A 675 -10.23 -2.88 -12.62
C LYS A 675 -9.43 -3.26 -11.37
N PHE A 676 -8.09 -3.25 -11.46
CA PHE A 676 -7.22 -3.87 -10.45
C PHE A 676 -7.40 -3.38 -8.99
N GLY A 677 -7.81 -2.13 -8.76
CA GLY A 677 -8.12 -1.58 -7.43
C GLY A 677 -9.55 -1.85 -6.96
N VAL A 678 -10.31 -2.69 -7.67
CA VAL A 678 -11.69 -3.09 -7.36
C VAL A 678 -11.74 -4.60 -7.15
N SER A 679 -12.54 -5.06 -6.18
CA SER A 679 -12.87 -6.47 -6.01
C SER A 679 -14.29 -6.76 -6.48
N ASP A 680 -14.52 -7.98 -6.94
CA ASP A 680 -15.86 -8.44 -7.31
C ASP A 680 -16.79 -8.46 -6.09
N ALA A 681 -16.28 -8.80 -4.90
CA ALA A 681 -16.99 -8.70 -3.62
C ALA A 681 -17.51 -7.27 -3.37
N GLN A 682 -16.68 -6.25 -3.61
CA GLN A 682 -17.08 -4.86 -3.47
C GLN A 682 -18.14 -4.46 -4.49
N THR A 683 -18.01 -4.87 -5.75
CA THR A 683 -19.02 -4.60 -6.78
C THR A 683 -20.35 -5.25 -6.42
N TYR A 684 -20.36 -6.55 -6.14
CA TYR A 684 -21.56 -7.29 -5.77
C TYR A 684 -22.28 -6.67 -4.57
N HIS A 685 -21.54 -6.39 -3.49
CA HIS A 685 -22.09 -5.73 -2.31
C HIS A 685 -22.65 -4.35 -2.63
N TRP A 686 -21.92 -3.52 -3.39
CA TRP A 686 -22.37 -2.17 -3.73
C TRP A 686 -23.70 -2.18 -4.49
N LEU A 687 -23.80 -3.00 -5.54
CA LEU A 687 -24.98 -3.08 -6.38
C LEU A 687 -26.21 -3.51 -5.57
N HIS A 688 -26.08 -4.56 -4.76
CA HIS A 688 -27.18 -5.06 -3.93
C HIS A 688 -27.52 -4.13 -2.75
N ALA A 689 -26.54 -3.48 -2.14
CA ALA A 689 -26.79 -2.52 -1.07
C ALA A 689 -27.52 -1.28 -1.61
N MET A 690 -27.09 -0.74 -2.76
CA MET A 690 -27.79 0.37 -3.43
C MET A 690 -29.21 -0.03 -3.85
N ASN A 691 -29.44 -1.27 -4.31
CA ASN A 691 -30.79 -1.75 -4.65
C ASN A 691 -31.71 -1.83 -3.40
N ALA A 692 -31.15 -2.13 -2.23
CA ALA A 692 -31.90 -2.14 -0.97
C ALA A 692 -32.13 -0.74 -0.37
N LEU A 693 -31.21 0.19 -0.62
CA LEU A 693 -31.22 1.57 -0.09
C LEU A 693 -32.03 2.53 -0.95
N GLY A 694 -31.97 2.38 -2.27
CA GLY A 694 -32.43 3.36 -3.24
C GLY A 694 -31.41 4.46 -3.52
N ILE A 695 -31.89 5.63 -3.91
CA ILE A 695 -31.04 6.78 -4.26
C ILE A 695 -30.75 7.64 -3.03
N VAL A 696 -29.64 8.40 -3.05
CA VAL A 696 -29.32 9.36 -2.00
C VAL A 696 -30.37 10.49 -1.95
N ASP A 697 -30.91 10.78 -0.77
CA ASP A 697 -31.84 11.91 -0.57
C ASP A 697 -31.07 13.17 -0.18
N THR A 698 -30.76 13.99 -1.18
CA THR A 698 -30.00 15.23 -1.00
C THR A 698 -30.75 16.35 -0.28
N SER A 699 -32.04 16.16 0.03
CA SER A 699 -32.83 17.11 0.81
C SER A 699 -32.65 16.94 2.33
N ILE A 700 -32.04 15.83 2.75
CA ILE A 700 -31.81 15.49 4.15
C ILE A 700 -30.30 15.56 4.44
N THR A 701 -29.92 16.38 5.41
CA THR A 701 -28.58 16.40 5.99
C THR A 701 -28.61 15.85 7.42
N SER A 702 -27.44 15.70 8.05
CA SER A 702 -27.34 15.32 9.45
C SER A 702 -26.33 16.19 10.19
N ASP A 703 -26.37 16.14 11.53
CA ASP A 703 -25.39 16.78 12.40
C ASP A 703 -24.12 15.95 12.63
N HIS A 704 -23.91 14.89 11.83
CA HIS A 704 -22.75 14.00 11.92
C HIS A 704 -22.18 13.72 10.51
N PRO A 705 -20.87 13.94 10.27
CA PRO A 705 -20.33 13.91 8.91
C PRO A 705 -20.31 12.51 8.26
N ILE A 706 -20.37 11.45 9.06
CA ILE A 706 -20.38 10.06 8.57
C ILE A 706 -21.81 9.49 8.61
N ALA A 707 -22.75 10.20 8.00
CA ALA A 707 -24.15 9.79 7.93
C ALA A 707 -24.83 10.29 6.65
N VAL A 708 -25.66 9.44 6.06
CA VAL A 708 -26.35 9.68 4.78
C VAL A 708 -27.77 9.12 4.86
N ALA A 709 -28.72 9.79 4.20
CA ALA A 709 -30.09 9.30 4.03
C ALA A 709 -30.32 8.85 2.58
N PHE A 710 -31.02 7.73 2.41
CA PHE A 710 -31.42 7.16 1.13
C PHE A 710 -32.93 7.03 1.04
N VAL A 711 -33.49 7.03 -0.17
CA VAL A 711 -34.92 6.85 -0.42
C VAL A 711 -35.17 5.84 -1.54
N ASP A 712 -36.01 4.84 -1.24
CA ASP A 712 -36.55 3.89 -2.22
C ASP A 712 -38.07 3.77 -2.05
N GLY A 713 -38.84 3.97 -3.13
CA GLY A 713 -40.30 3.79 -3.09
C GLY A 713 -41.05 4.59 -2.02
N GLY A 714 -40.46 5.67 -1.48
CA GLY A 714 -40.98 6.47 -0.36
C GLY A 714 -40.58 6.00 1.04
N LEU A 715 -39.80 4.92 1.15
CA LEU A 715 -39.12 4.49 2.38
C LEU A 715 -37.77 5.20 2.48
N THR A 716 -37.58 6.01 3.53
CA THR A 716 -36.28 6.61 3.84
C THR A 716 -35.47 5.70 4.75
N THR A 717 -34.24 5.39 4.35
CA THR A 717 -33.26 4.66 5.17
C THR A 717 -32.18 5.62 5.63
N TYR A 718 -32.03 5.76 6.95
CA TYR A 718 -31.00 6.60 7.57
C TYR A 718 -29.82 5.71 7.94
N VAL A 719 -28.61 6.13 7.59
CA VAL A 719 -27.37 5.39 7.88
C VAL A 719 -26.41 6.32 8.60
N GLY A 720 -25.78 5.83 9.66
CA GLY A 720 -24.73 6.56 10.37
C GLY A 720 -23.65 5.61 10.86
N HIS A 721 -22.40 6.07 10.83
CA HIS A 721 -21.26 5.34 11.40
C HIS A 721 -20.60 6.15 12.52
N ASN A 722 -20.32 5.48 13.63
CA ASN A 722 -19.72 6.07 14.81
C ASN A 722 -18.36 5.44 15.09
N TYR A 723 -17.30 6.19 14.84
CA TYR A 723 -15.93 5.78 15.17
C TYR A 723 -15.57 5.95 16.65
N SER A 724 -16.39 6.66 17.42
CA SER A 724 -16.06 6.92 18.83
C SER A 724 -16.37 5.71 19.71
N ASN A 725 -15.69 5.66 20.86
CA ASN A 725 -15.88 4.63 21.88
C ASN A 725 -17.16 4.80 22.73
N THR A 726 -18.02 5.76 22.38
CA THR A 726 -19.29 6.02 23.06
C THR A 726 -20.43 6.06 22.07
N ALA A 727 -21.60 5.54 22.43
CA ALA A 727 -22.78 5.66 21.57
C ALA A 727 -23.15 7.13 21.34
N ILE A 728 -23.57 7.46 20.11
CA ILE A 728 -24.03 8.79 19.70
C ILE A 728 -25.48 8.72 19.20
N THR A 729 -26.12 9.88 19.14
CA THR A 729 -27.40 10.04 18.43
C THR A 729 -27.18 11.01 17.28
N VAL A 730 -27.40 10.57 16.05
CA VAL A 730 -27.32 11.39 14.84
C VAL A 730 -28.70 11.99 14.56
N ASN A 731 -28.76 13.31 14.46
CA ASN A 731 -29.99 14.06 14.16
C ASN A 731 -30.01 14.44 12.68
N PHE A 732 -31.03 13.96 11.97
CA PHE A 732 -31.27 14.33 10.57
C PHE A 732 -32.15 15.57 10.47
N SER A 733 -31.96 16.34 9.39
CA SER A 733 -32.60 17.64 9.20
C SER A 733 -34.13 17.60 9.05
N ASP A 734 -34.68 16.42 8.77
CA ASP A 734 -36.12 16.16 8.71
C ASP A 734 -36.74 15.80 10.09
N GLY A 735 -35.89 15.67 11.12
CA GLY A 735 -36.26 15.38 12.50
C GLY A 735 -36.11 13.92 12.92
N PHE A 736 -35.65 13.02 12.04
CA PHE A 736 -35.30 11.66 12.43
C PHE A 736 -34.06 11.64 13.34
N MET A 737 -34.07 10.76 14.35
CA MET A 737 -32.93 10.55 15.25
C MET A 737 -32.50 9.10 15.15
N LEU A 738 -31.24 8.86 14.83
CA LEU A 738 -30.64 7.53 14.74
C LEU A 738 -29.67 7.34 15.90
N ASP A 739 -29.93 6.35 16.77
CA ASP A 739 -28.98 5.92 17.78
C ASP A 739 -27.92 5.02 17.13
N VAL A 740 -26.65 5.42 17.21
CA VAL A 740 -25.52 4.70 16.61
C VAL A 740 -24.59 4.24 17.74
N PRO A 741 -24.48 2.92 17.99
CA PRO A 741 -23.58 2.39 19.02
C PRO A 741 -22.11 2.76 18.76
N ALA A 742 -21.28 2.65 19.80
CA ALA A 742 -19.85 2.88 19.71
C ALA A 742 -19.18 1.93 18.70
N ASN A 743 -18.26 2.44 17.88
CA ASN A 743 -17.46 1.67 16.92
C ASN A 743 -18.30 0.83 15.92
N THR A 744 -19.51 1.28 15.59
CA THR A 744 -20.41 0.55 14.68
C THR A 744 -21.02 1.47 13.63
N MET A 745 -21.44 0.85 12.52
CA MET A 745 -22.46 1.42 11.64
C MET A 745 -23.85 1.00 12.14
N ALA A 746 -24.83 1.88 12.01
CA ALA A 746 -26.23 1.59 12.27
C ALA A 746 -27.13 2.14 11.17
N THR A 747 -28.29 1.53 11.00
CA THR A 747 -29.35 1.97 10.08
C THR A 747 -30.71 2.06 10.77
N SER A 748 -31.61 2.86 10.21
CA SER A 748 -33.02 2.89 10.65
C SER A 748 -33.78 1.59 10.36
N ARG A 749 -33.16 0.62 9.70
CA ARG A 749 -33.73 -0.69 9.35
C ARG A 749 -33.13 -1.84 10.16
N ASP A 750 -32.18 -1.54 11.05
CA ASP A 750 -31.55 -2.57 11.88
C ASP A 750 -32.58 -3.21 12.82
N LEU A 751 -32.44 -4.51 13.02
CA LEU A 751 -33.23 -5.28 13.97
C LEU A 751 -32.43 -5.49 15.26
N ASN A 752 -33.09 -5.38 16.41
CA ASN A 752 -32.47 -5.68 17.71
C ASN A 752 -32.41 -7.20 17.99
N VAL A 753 -31.79 -7.92 17.07
CA VAL A 753 -31.50 -9.36 17.14
C VAL A 753 -30.12 -9.63 16.56
N SER A 754 -29.49 -10.70 17.01
CA SER A 754 -28.27 -11.24 16.40
C SER A 754 -28.31 -12.75 16.46
N GLY A 755 -27.49 -13.43 15.66
CA GLY A 755 -27.24 -14.84 15.90
C GLY A 755 -26.07 -15.42 15.13
N ILE A 756 -25.62 -16.56 15.61
CA ILE A 756 -24.46 -17.30 15.11
C ILE A 756 -24.93 -18.72 14.80
N LEU A 757 -24.69 -19.16 13.57
CA LEU A 757 -24.90 -20.54 13.14
C LEU A 757 -23.66 -21.38 13.44
N SER A 758 -23.88 -22.59 13.92
CA SER A 758 -22.86 -23.62 14.14
C SER A 758 -23.38 -25.00 13.71
N ALA A 759 -22.46 -25.93 13.42
CA ALA A 759 -22.77 -27.32 13.14
C ALA A 759 -22.09 -28.25 14.16
N ASP A 760 -22.63 -29.45 14.35
CA ASP A 760 -22.00 -30.48 15.18
C ASP A 760 -20.75 -31.11 14.53
N THR A 761 -20.64 -31.02 13.20
CA THR A 761 -19.45 -31.34 12.42
C THR A 761 -19.30 -30.39 11.21
N TYR A 762 -18.07 -30.15 10.79
CA TYR A 762 -17.73 -29.37 9.59
C TYR A 762 -17.17 -30.25 8.45
N GLU A 763 -16.98 -31.54 8.74
CA GLU A 763 -16.61 -32.59 7.78
C GLU A 763 -17.57 -33.77 7.97
N ALA A 764 -18.10 -34.32 6.89
CA ALA A 764 -19.05 -35.43 6.93
C ALA A 764 -18.87 -36.37 5.73
N ASN A 765 -19.33 -37.62 5.84
CA ASN A 765 -19.43 -38.50 4.67
C ASN A 765 -20.77 -38.26 3.97
N GLU A 766 -20.87 -38.68 2.71
CA GLU A 766 -22.14 -38.66 1.99
C GLU A 766 -23.22 -39.44 2.77
N ASN A 767 -24.40 -38.83 2.91
CA ASN A 767 -25.55 -39.31 3.66
C ASN A 767 -25.40 -39.31 5.19
N ASP A 768 -24.32 -38.80 5.76
CA ASP A 768 -24.25 -38.57 7.20
C ASP A 768 -25.24 -37.45 7.61
N PRO A 769 -25.83 -37.54 8.82
CA PRO A 769 -26.65 -36.47 9.34
C PRO A 769 -25.79 -35.34 9.93
N VAL A 770 -26.18 -34.09 9.68
CA VAL A 770 -25.55 -32.90 10.25
C VAL A 770 -26.59 -32.11 11.04
N ASN A 771 -26.25 -31.73 12.28
CA ASN A 771 -27.12 -30.90 13.12
C ASN A 771 -26.63 -29.45 13.11
N LEU A 772 -27.49 -28.56 12.64
CA LEU A 772 -27.31 -27.12 12.65
C LEU A 772 -27.94 -26.52 13.91
N THR A 773 -27.26 -25.58 14.55
CA THR A 773 -27.75 -24.85 15.73
C THR A 773 -27.49 -23.36 15.58
N THR A 774 -28.56 -22.57 15.65
CA THR A 774 -28.49 -21.10 15.59
C THR A 774 -28.69 -20.51 16.97
N THR A 775 -27.62 -19.97 17.53
CA THR A 775 -27.66 -19.27 18.83
C THR A 775 -28.03 -17.82 18.59
N THR A 776 -29.13 -17.36 19.18
CA THR A 776 -29.65 -16.00 18.97
C THR A 776 -29.62 -15.14 20.23
N SER A 777 -29.60 -13.83 20.03
CA SER A 777 -29.81 -12.83 21.08
C SER A 777 -30.83 -11.78 20.64
N GLY A 778 -31.35 -10.99 21.58
CA GLY A 778 -32.41 -10.02 21.32
C GLY A 778 -33.81 -10.53 21.67
N SER A 779 -34.84 -9.89 21.13
CA SER A 779 -36.23 -10.22 21.44
C SER A 779 -37.13 -10.08 20.21
N GLY A 780 -38.30 -10.73 20.23
CA GLY A 780 -39.26 -10.67 19.12
C GLY A 780 -38.98 -11.65 17.98
N ILE A 781 -38.02 -12.57 18.15
CA ILE A 781 -37.73 -13.61 17.16
C ILE A 781 -38.96 -14.50 16.98
N THR A 782 -39.45 -14.59 15.75
CA THR A 782 -40.63 -15.37 15.38
C THR A 782 -40.26 -16.75 14.85
N LYS A 783 -39.17 -16.85 14.09
CA LYS A 783 -38.62 -18.11 13.57
C LYS A 783 -37.17 -17.95 13.11
N VAL A 784 -36.49 -19.09 12.94
CA VAL A 784 -35.20 -19.21 12.27
C VAL A 784 -35.36 -20.15 11.09
N GLU A 785 -34.94 -19.72 9.90
CA GLU A 785 -34.88 -20.54 8.69
C GLU A 785 -33.44 -20.94 8.40
N PHE A 786 -33.20 -22.18 7.99
CA PHE A 786 -31.89 -22.73 7.68
C PHE A 786 -31.74 -22.95 6.18
N TYR A 787 -30.56 -22.63 5.67
CA TYR A 787 -30.24 -22.62 4.24
C TYR A 787 -28.91 -23.30 3.94
N ASP A 788 -28.83 -23.89 2.75
CA ASP A 788 -27.62 -24.43 2.09
C ASP A 788 -27.49 -23.76 0.72
N GLY A 789 -26.55 -22.83 0.58
CA GLY A 789 -26.60 -21.83 -0.49
C GLY A 789 -27.96 -21.13 -0.51
N ASP A 790 -28.58 -21.05 -1.68
CA ASP A 790 -29.95 -20.51 -1.82
C ASP A 790 -31.06 -21.52 -1.50
N THR A 791 -30.72 -22.76 -1.14
CA THR A 791 -31.69 -23.82 -0.90
C THR A 791 -32.23 -23.76 0.52
N PHE A 792 -33.53 -23.53 0.66
CA PHE A 792 -34.22 -23.62 1.96
C PHE A 792 -34.28 -25.07 2.47
N LEU A 793 -33.72 -25.31 3.64
CA LEU A 793 -33.70 -26.63 4.28
C LEU A 793 -34.91 -26.84 5.20
N GLY A 794 -35.25 -25.84 6.00
CA GLY A 794 -36.36 -25.88 6.94
C GLY A 794 -36.37 -24.71 7.92
N GLU A 795 -37.36 -24.70 8.82
CA GLU A 795 -37.54 -23.65 9.83
C GLU A 795 -37.74 -24.23 11.23
N ASP A 796 -37.32 -23.48 12.24
CA ASP A 796 -37.65 -23.71 13.64
C ASP A 796 -38.25 -22.45 14.26
N THR A 797 -39.31 -22.63 15.06
CA THR A 797 -40.07 -21.55 15.70
C THR A 797 -39.86 -21.50 17.22
N THR A 798 -39.12 -22.44 17.80
CA THR A 798 -38.95 -22.57 19.25
C THR A 798 -37.48 -22.69 19.63
N ALA A 799 -36.97 -21.80 20.47
CA ALA A 799 -35.59 -21.89 20.97
C ALA A 799 -35.40 -23.11 21.92
N PRO A 800 -34.23 -23.80 21.90
CA PRO A 800 -33.07 -23.56 21.01
C PRO A 800 -33.40 -23.91 19.56
N TYR A 801 -32.97 -23.06 18.62
CA TYR A 801 -33.29 -23.20 17.20
C TYR A 801 -32.33 -24.20 16.55
N GLU A 802 -32.84 -25.35 16.16
CA GLU A 802 -32.04 -26.47 15.66
C GLU A 802 -32.65 -27.06 14.39
N PHE A 803 -31.79 -27.52 13.47
CA PHE A 803 -32.23 -28.22 12.27
C PHE A 803 -31.32 -29.41 11.95
N ASN A 804 -31.92 -30.58 11.72
CA ASN A 804 -31.19 -31.78 11.31
C ASN A 804 -31.26 -31.93 9.79
N VAL A 805 -30.10 -31.88 9.12
CA VAL A 805 -29.93 -32.26 7.72
C VAL A 805 -29.72 -33.79 7.71
N PRO A 806 -30.70 -34.60 7.26
CA PRO A 806 -30.68 -36.04 7.52
C PRO A 806 -29.75 -36.81 6.59
N ASN A 807 -29.54 -36.34 5.36
CA ASN A 807 -28.61 -36.91 4.39
C ASN A 807 -27.96 -35.75 3.64
N ILE A 808 -26.72 -35.42 3.98
CA ILE A 808 -25.96 -34.40 3.25
C ILE A 808 -25.28 -35.02 2.02
N SER A 809 -25.33 -34.35 0.87
CA SER A 809 -24.74 -34.83 -0.39
C SER A 809 -23.24 -34.56 -0.45
N LEU A 810 -22.51 -35.22 -1.35
CA LEU A 810 -21.13 -34.85 -1.66
C LEU A 810 -21.06 -33.39 -2.13
N GLY A 811 -20.05 -32.65 -1.65
CA GLY A 811 -19.83 -31.25 -1.99
C GLY A 811 -19.38 -30.38 -0.83
N ILE A 812 -19.14 -29.10 -1.12
CA ILE A 812 -19.00 -28.06 -0.10
C ILE A 812 -20.34 -27.37 0.06
N HIS A 813 -20.85 -27.37 1.28
CA HIS A 813 -22.15 -26.84 1.64
C HIS A 813 -22.00 -25.57 2.47
N SER A 814 -22.34 -24.42 1.87
CA SER A 814 -22.30 -23.11 2.54
C SER A 814 -23.62 -22.83 3.25
N MET A 815 -23.63 -23.05 4.55
CA MET A 815 -24.81 -23.02 5.40
C MET A 815 -24.94 -21.68 6.11
N TYR A 816 -26.15 -21.13 6.16
CA TYR A 816 -26.48 -19.95 6.98
C TYR A 816 -27.92 -20.03 7.50
N SER A 817 -28.29 -19.11 8.39
CA SER A 817 -29.65 -18.99 8.90
C SER A 817 -30.20 -17.58 8.75
N LYS A 818 -31.52 -17.48 8.53
CA LYS A 818 -32.27 -16.24 8.59
C LYS A 818 -33.03 -16.16 9.90
N ILE A 819 -32.84 -15.09 10.66
CA ILE A 819 -33.51 -14.86 11.95
C ILE A 819 -34.61 -13.82 11.74
N PHE A 820 -35.87 -14.23 11.88
CA PHE A 820 -37.01 -13.37 11.60
C PHE A 820 -37.52 -12.66 12.84
N VAL A 821 -37.88 -11.38 12.68
CA VAL A 821 -38.68 -10.58 13.61
C VAL A 821 -39.91 -10.09 12.83
N GLY A 822 -41.01 -10.83 12.93
CA GLY A 822 -42.19 -10.55 12.09
C GLY A 822 -41.92 -10.92 10.63
N THR A 823 -41.89 -9.92 9.74
CA THR A 823 -41.58 -10.10 8.30
C THR A 823 -40.14 -9.73 7.95
N ASP A 824 -39.45 -9.00 8.82
CA ASP A 824 -38.06 -8.60 8.61
C ASP A 824 -37.13 -9.68 9.15
N PHE A 825 -35.89 -9.74 8.63
CA PHE A 825 -34.90 -10.72 9.06
C PHE A 825 -33.47 -10.20 8.93
N ILE A 826 -32.57 -10.82 9.68
CA ILE A 826 -31.12 -10.74 9.48
C ILE A 826 -30.57 -12.12 9.10
N ASN A 827 -29.40 -12.14 8.49
CA ASN A 827 -28.64 -13.37 8.27
C ASN A 827 -27.64 -13.60 9.41
N THR A 828 -27.30 -14.86 9.67
CA THR A 828 -26.15 -15.24 10.51
C THR A 828 -24.85 -15.21 9.69
N ASN A 829 -23.73 -15.55 10.33
CA ASN A 829 -22.52 -15.98 9.64
C ASN A 829 -22.80 -17.18 8.72
N VAL A 830 -21.96 -17.33 7.70
CA VAL A 830 -21.87 -18.52 6.85
C VAL A 830 -20.93 -19.53 7.51
N ILE A 831 -21.23 -20.82 7.40
CA ILE A 831 -20.31 -21.91 7.72
C ILE A 831 -20.22 -22.87 6.53
N ASN A 832 -19.03 -23.40 6.26
CA ASN A 832 -18.83 -24.39 5.21
C ASN A 832 -18.74 -25.80 5.81
N ILE A 833 -19.49 -26.74 5.23
CA ILE A 833 -19.45 -28.15 5.59
C ILE A 833 -18.91 -28.93 4.41
N GLN A 834 -17.75 -29.55 4.58
CA GLN A 834 -17.12 -30.40 3.58
C GLN A 834 -17.71 -31.81 3.64
N VAL A 835 -18.18 -32.31 2.49
CA VAL A 835 -18.71 -33.66 2.37
C VAL A 835 -18.02 -34.43 1.27
N GLY A 836 -17.31 -35.49 1.66
CA GLY A 836 -16.49 -36.31 0.77
C GLY A 836 -15.01 -36.26 1.14
N ASP A 837 -14.25 -37.20 0.59
CA ASP A 837 -12.82 -37.31 0.82
C ASP A 837 -12.01 -36.76 -0.37
N GLN A 838 -10.77 -36.38 -0.10
CA GLN A 838 -9.74 -36.30 -1.12
C GLN A 838 -9.33 -37.72 -1.54
N ILE A 839 -9.31 -37.99 -2.83
CA ILE A 839 -8.94 -39.29 -3.37
C ILE A 839 -7.92 -39.15 -4.52
N PRO A 840 -7.11 -40.19 -4.78
CA PRO A 840 -6.17 -40.17 -5.90
C PRO A 840 -6.87 -39.88 -7.24
N TYR A 841 -6.21 -39.13 -8.13
CA TYR A 841 -6.71 -38.88 -9.49
C TYR A 841 -7.02 -40.19 -10.27
N SER A 842 -6.16 -41.19 -10.08
CA SER A 842 -6.31 -42.51 -10.70
C SER A 842 -7.12 -43.47 -9.81
N ALA A 843 -7.44 -44.67 -10.30
CA ALA A 843 -8.16 -45.70 -9.53
C ALA A 843 -7.43 -46.24 -8.27
N GLY A 844 -6.33 -45.59 -7.86
CA GLY A 844 -5.51 -45.89 -6.69
C GLY A 844 -4.33 -44.90 -6.57
N PRO A 845 -3.60 -44.92 -5.44
CA PRO A 845 -2.46 -44.04 -5.21
C PRO A 845 -1.35 -44.27 -6.24
N THR A 846 -0.57 -43.22 -6.53
CA THR A 846 0.59 -43.32 -7.43
C THR A 846 1.69 -44.15 -6.77
N ILE A 847 2.07 -45.27 -7.38
CA ILE A 847 3.09 -46.18 -6.83
C ILE A 847 4.49 -45.54 -6.94
N ILE A 848 5.23 -45.47 -5.82
CA ILE A 848 6.59 -44.92 -5.75
C ILE A 848 7.58 -46.03 -5.36
N PRO A 849 8.65 -46.32 -6.16
CA PRO A 849 9.15 -45.58 -7.32
C PRO A 849 8.22 -45.64 -8.54
N GLY A 850 8.12 -44.53 -9.27
CA GLY A 850 7.19 -44.38 -10.40
C GLY A 850 7.23 -42.99 -11.02
N ILE A 851 6.27 -42.74 -11.92
CA ILE A 851 6.09 -41.45 -12.58
C ILE A 851 4.76 -40.85 -12.12
N LEU A 852 4.80 -39.58 -11.75
CA LEU A 852 3.67 -38.73 -11.42
C LEU A 852 3.58 -37.63 -12.48
N GLU A 853 2.39 -37.38 -13.02
CA GLU A 853 2.18 -36.25 -13.94
C GLU A 853 1.60 -35.07 -13.14
N ALA A 854 2.14 -33.87 -13.33
CA ALA A 854 1.77 -32.71 -12.51
C ALA A 854 0.26 -32.42 -12.55
N GLY A 855 -0.39 -32.60 -13.71
CA GLY A 855 -1.84 -32.40 -13.84
C GLY A 855 -2.72 -33.48 -13.19
N HIS A 856 -2.14 -34.59 -12.73
CA HIS A 856 -2.85 -35.69 -12.05
C HIS A 856 -2.83 -35.54 -10.51
N TYR A 857 -2.94 -34.31 -10.02
CA TYR A 857 -3.16 -34.03 -8.59
C TYR A 857 -4.50 -34.63 -8.12
N ASP A 858 -4.67 -34.84 -6.83
CA ASP A 858 -5.83 -35.52 -6.27
C ASP A 858 -7.16 -34.80 -6.61
N ILE A 859 -8.25 -35.57 -6.57
CA ILE A 859 -9.61 -35.07 -6.78
C ILE A 859 -10.33 -35.02 -5.43
N PHE A 860 -11.21 -34.04 -5.27
CA PHE A 860 -12.20 -34.06 -4.21
C PHE A 860 -13.46 -34.77 -4.70
N GLU A 861 -13.95 -35.78 -3.99
CA GLU A 861 -15.16 -36.51 -4.40
C GLU A 861 -16.39 -35.60 -4.51
N GLY A 862 -16.42 -34.51 -3.74
CA GLY A 862 -17.46 -33.48 -3.79
C GLY A 862 -17.34 -32.47 -4.93
N GLY A 863 -16.40 -32.64 -5.87
CA GLY A 863 -16.28 -31.80 -7.07
C GLY A 863 -15.01 -30.96 -7.06
N ASN A 864 -15.14 -29.64 -7.00
CA ASN A 864 -13.99 -28.73 -7.05
C ASN A 864 -13.13 -28.88 -5.77
N GLY A 865 -11.85 -29.19 -5.93
CA GLY A 865 -10.91 -29.43 -4.84
C GLY A 865 -10.16 -28.22 -4.29
N GLN A 866 -10.58 -26.99 -4.61
CA GLN A 866 -9.96 -25.74 -4.13
C GLN A 866 -9.93 -25.71 -2.60
N GLY A 867 -8.74 -25.52 -2.03
CA GLY A 867 -8.49 -25.56 -0.58
C GLY A 867 -8.44 -26.97 0.02
N ILE A 868 -8.65 -28.02 -0.77
CA ILE A 868 -8.70 -29.43 -0.33
C ILE A 868 -7.56 -30.22 -0.96
N SER A 869 -7.61 -30.47 -2.28
CA SER A 869 -6.59 -31.22 -3.03
C SER A 869 -5.66 -30.32 -3.85
N TYR A 870 -5.99 -29.04 -3.97
CA TYR A 870 -5.14 -28.00 -4.53
C TYR A 870 -5.53 -26.62 -4.01
N PHE A 871 -4.72 -25.60 -4.26
CA PHE A 871 -5.11 -24.19 -4.15
C PHE A 871 -4.54 -23.41 -5.34
N ASP A 872 -5.44 -22.78 -6.09
CA ASP A 872 -5.15 -21.82 -7.15
C ASP A 872 -5.53 -20.41 -6.68
N THR A 873 -4.75 -19.39 -7.03
CA THR A 873 -5.07 -18.00 -6.64
C THR A 873 -6.10 -17.36 -7.57
N SER A 874 -6.40 -18.01 -8.70
CA SER A 874 -7.37 -17.56 -9.68
C SER A 874 -8.47 -18.59 -9.87
N THR A 875 -9.65 -18.18 -10.36
CA THR A 875 -10.72 -19.10 -10.76
C THR A 875 -10.75 -19.37 -12.26
N ASP A 876 -9.92 -18.66 -13.04
CA ASP A 876 -9.83 -18.80 -14.49
C ASP A 876 -8.94 -19.99 -14.83
N ASN A 877 -9.44 -20.92 -15.65
CA ASN A 877 -8.66 -22.05 -16.13
C ASN A 877 -8.27 -21.83 -17.59
N LYS A 878 -7.00 -21.52 -17.82
CA LYS A 878 -6.32 -21.34 -19.12
C LYS A 878 -5.83 -22.66 -19.72
N GLY A 879 -5.98 -23.73 -18.96
CA GLY A 879 -5.67 -25.10 -19.33
C GLY A 879 -6.68 -25.74 -20.28
N ASN A 880 -6.34 -26.93 -20.76
CA ASN A 880 -7.26 -27.80 -21.51
C ASN A 880 -7.44 -29.18 -20.86
N PHE A 881 -6.90 -29.36 -19.65
CA PHE A 881 -6.99 -30.55 -18.84
C PHE A 881 -7.65 -30.18 -17.52
N ARG A 882 -8.66 -30.96 -17.09
CA ARG A 882 -9.52 -30.67 -15.92
C ARG A 882 -10.12 -29.23 -15.93
N PRO A 883 -10.81 -28.83 -17.01
CA PRO A 883 -11.35 -27.47 -17.14
C PRO A 883 -12.51 -27.14 -16.18
N THR A 884 -12.86 -28.06 -15.27
CA THR A 884 -13.88 -27.89 -14.23
C THR A 884 -13.29 -27.52 -12.87
N GLU A 885 -11.97 -27.46 -12.78
CA GLU A 885 -11.20 -27.04 -11.61
C GLU A 885 -10.43 -25.76 -11.95
N TYR A 886 -9.84 -25.10 -10.97
CA TYR A 886 -9.16 -23.82 -11.21
C TYR A 886 -7.71 -23.98 -11.67
N VAL A 887 -7.04 -25.08 -11.30
CA VAL A 887 -5.65 -25.33 -11.71
C VAL A 887 -5.49 -25.29 -13.23
N ASP A 888 -4.55 -24.46 -13.67
CA ASP A 888 -4.15 -24.27 -15.06
C ASP A 888 -3.37 -25.47 -15.64
N ALA A 889 -4.07 -26.58 -15.88
CA ALA A 889 -3.48 -27.82 -16.38
C ALA A 889 -3.64 -28.01 -17.90
N VAL A 890 -2.56 -28.39 -18.58
CA VAL A 890 -2.51 -28.60 -20.03
C VAL A 890 -2.07 -30.01 -20.37
N THR A 891 -2.75 -30.63 -21.34
CA THR A 891 -2.30 -31.85 -22.01
C THR A 891 -1.23 -31.51 -23.04
N ASP A 892 0.03 -31.75 -22.69
CA ASP A 892 1.17 -31.63 -23.60
C ASP A 892 1.42 -32.96 -24.33
N VAL A 893 1.65 -32.89 -25.64
CA VAL A 893 1.82 -34.07 -26.50
C VAL A 893 3.12 -34.85 -26.22
N THR A 894 4.09 -34.23 -25.55
CA THR A 894 5.39 -34.82 -25.18
C THR A 894 5.57 -35.10 -23.69
N GLU A 895 4.98 -34.27 -22.82
CA GLU A 895 5.15 -34.36 -21.36
C GLU A 895 3.95 -34.96 -20.60
N GLY A 896 2.78 -35.07 -21.23
CA GLY A 896 1.55 -35.54 -20.56
C GLY A 896 0.76 -34.39 -19.93
N ALA A 897 0.06 -34.65 -18.83
CA ALA A 897 -0.65 -33.62 -18.09
C ALA A 897 0.33 -32.75 -17.28
N THR A 898 0.47 -31.50 -17.70
CA THR A 898 1.37 -30.48 -17.12
C THR A 898 0.55 -29.39 -16.43
N VAL A 899 1.18 -28.63 -15.54
CA VAL A 899 0.57 -27.45 -14.89
C VAL A 899 1.40 -26.22 -15.25
N GLY A 900 0.73 -25.12 -15.61
CA GLY A 900 1.36 -23.85 -15.98
C GLY A 900 0.68 -22.66 -15.33
N TRP A 901 1.05 -21.44 -15.74
CA TRP A 901 0.54 -20.18 -15.17
C TRP A 901 0.65 -20.08 -13.64
N ILE A 902 1.54 -20.88 -13.07
CA ILE A 902 1.72 -21.04 -11.64
C ILE A 902 2.15 -19.70 -11.01
N THR A 903 1.44 -19.30 -9.96
CA THR A 903 1.74 -18.07 -9.18
C THR A 903 2.15 -18.37 -7.74
N ALA A 904 2.59 -17.33 -7.02
CA ALA A 904 3.02 -17.47 -5.63
C ALA A 904 1.84 -17.80 -4.70
N GLY A 905 2.02 -18.76 -3.80
CA GLY A 905 0.99 -19.18 -2.83
C GLY A 905 0.19 -20.42 -3.24
N GLU A 906 0.30 -20.87 -4.49
CA GLU A 906 -0.40 -22.05 -5.00
C GLU A 906 0.18 -23.37 -4.47
N TRP A 907 -0.65 -24.41 -4.41
CA TRP A 907 -0.19 -25.76 -4.05
C TRP A 907 -1.04 -26.88 -4.68
N LEU A 908 -0.43 -28.06 -4.84
CA LEU A 908 -1.05 -29.27 -5.42
C LEU A 908 -0.77 -30.48 -4.53
N GLU A 909 -1.76 -31.35 -4.31
CA GLU A 909 -1.58 -32.59 -3.56
C GLU A 909 -1.74 -33.85 -4.39
N TYR A 910 -1.02 -34.90 -3.98
CA TYR A 910 -1.01 -36.19 -4.64
C TYR A 910 -0.97 -37.32 -3.61
N THR A 911 -1.87 -38.29 -3.73
CA THR A 911 -1.83 -39.49 -2.92
C THR A 911 -0.85 -40.49 -3.55
N ILE A 912 0.24 -40.80 -2.84
CA ILE A 912 1.30 -41.70 -3.27
C ILE A 912 1.37 -42.95 -2.38
N ASP A 913 1.75 -44.10 -2.94
CA ASP A 913 2.01 -45.35 -2.20
C ASP A 913 3.48 -45.76 -2.37
N VAL A 914 4.27 -45.42 -1.37
CA VAL A 914 5.70 -45.66 -1.30
C VAL A 914 5.94 -47.13 -0.95
N GLN A 915 6.50 -47.88 -1.89
CA GLN A 915 6.68 -49.33 -1.74
C GLN A 915 7.82 -49.71 -0.80
N THR A 916 8.79 -48.84 -0.57
CA THR A 916 9.99 -49.14 0.21
C THR A 916 10.50 -47.90 0.94
N THR A 917 10.66 -47.98 2.26
CA THR A 917 11.28 -46.89 3.03
C THR A 917 12.70 -46.68 2.55
N GLY A 918 13.06 -45.43 2.31
CA GLY A 918 14.40 -45.03 1.91
C GLY A 918 14.32 -43.76 1.08
N CYS A 919 15.35 -43.54 0.28
CA CYS A 919 15.55 -42.28 -0.39
C CYS A 919 15.28 -42.39 -1.87
N TYR A 920 14.73 -41.32 -2.40
CA TYR A 920 14.20 -41.26 -3.74
C TYR A 920 14.76 -40.05 -4.46
N ASP A 921 15.41 -40.29 -5.59
CA ASP A 921 15.75 -39.24 -6.54
C ASP A 921 14.47 -38.87 -7.28
N MET A 922 13.98 -37.66 -7.01
CA MET A 922 12.82 -37.04 -7.62
C MET A 922 13.28 -36.15 -8.76
N ASN A 923 13.25 -36.69 -9.98
CA ASN A 923 13.55 -35.93 -11.20
C ASN A 923 12.27 -35.32 -11.76
N PHE A 924 12.10 -34.01 -11.63
CA PHE A 924 10.95 -33.28 -12.15
C PHE A 924 11.31 -32.50 -13.42
N ARG A 925 10.33 -32.44 -14.33
CA ARG A 925 10.40 -31.67 -15.58
C ARG A 925 9.87 -30.27 -15.34
N TYR A 926 10.56 -29.26 -15.85
CA TYR A 926 10.12 -27.87 -15.76
C TYR A 926 10.41 -27.10 -17.05
N ALA A 927 9.64 -26.04 -17.30
CA ALA A 927 9.90 -25.04 -18.34
C ALA A 927 9.72 -23.63 -17.75
N SER A 928 10.57 -22.68 -18.13
CA SER A 928 10.42 -21.28 -17.72
C SER A 928 10.87 -20.38 -18.86
N GLY A 929 9.92 -19.60 -19.40
CA GLY A 929 10.20 -18.58 -20.41
C GLY A 929 10.82 -17.31 -19.81
N ASN A 930 10.77 -17.16 -18.49
CA ASN A 930 11.36 -16.04 -17.77
C ASN A 930 12.90 -16.14 -17.82
N THR A 931 13.59 -15.05 -18.13
CA THR A 931 15.05 -15.00 -18.26
C THR A 931 15.77 -15.22 -16.93
N SER A 932 15.13 -14.91 -15.82
CA SER A 932 15.65 -15.14 -14.46
C SER A 932 15.38 -16.56 -13.95
N GLY A 933 14.58 -17.37 -14.67
CA GLY A 933 14.04 -18.62 -14.17
C GLY A 933 12.74 -18.42 -13.37
N GLY A 934 12.34 -19.46 -12.63
CA GLY A 934 11.12 -19.46 -11.82
C GLY A 934 11.32 -20.21 -10.50
N GLY A 935 10.27 -20.35 -9.71
CA GLY A 935 10.38 -20.85 -8.34
C GLY A 935 10.93 -19.80 -7.37
N PRO A 936 11.20 -20.17 -6.10
CA PRO A 936 11.26 -21.54 -5.64
C PRO A 936 9.90 -22.16 -5.28
N PHE A 937 9.87 -23.49 -5.27
CA PHE A 937 8.80 -24.32 -4.71
C PHE A 937 9.42 -25.43 -3.85
N HIS A 938 8.63 -26.09 -3.01
CA HIS A 938 9.09 -27.20 -2.17
C HIS A 938 8.05 -28.32 -2.10
N PHE A 939 8.46 -29.47 -1.56
CA PHE A 939 7.61 -30.63 -1.35
C PHE A 939 7.43 -30.94 0.12
N GLU A 940 6.23 -31.39 0.46
CA GLU A 940 5.85 -31.82 1.79
C GLU A 940 5.26 -33.24 1.73
N ILE A 941 5.48 -34.02 2.78
CA ILE A 941 4.82 -35.30 3.01
C ILE A 941 4.00 -35.17 4.28
N ASP A 942 2.69 -35.40 4.17
CA ASP A 942 1.74 -35.32 5.29
C ASP A 942 1.85 -33.98 6.07
N GLY A 943 2.05 -32.87 5.32
CA GLY A 943 2.20 -31.52 5.86
C GLY A 943 3.56 -31.21 6.49
N GLN A 944 4.58 -32.05 6.30
CA GLN A 944 5.96 -31.78 6.73
C GLN A 944 6.86 -31.58 5.51
N MET A 945 7.62 -30.49 5.47
CA MET A 945 8.57 -30.21 4.39
C MET A 945 9.64 -31.32 4.31
N VAL A 946 9.81 -31.91 3.14
CA VAL A 946 10.76 -33.01 2.87
C VAL A 946 11.80 -32.66 1.79
N SER A 947 11.73 -31.45 1.24
CA SER A 947 12.70 -30.94 0.27
C SER A 947 13.18 -29.54 0.66
N PRO A 948 14.36 -29.10 0.20
CA PRO A 948 14.72 -27.69 0.26
C PRO A 948 13.81 -26.85 -0.66
N GLN A 949 13.98 -25.53 -0.63
CA GLN A 949 13.42 -24.62 -1.63
C GLN A 949 14.10 -24.84 -2.99
N ILE A 950 13.31 -25.03 -4.05
CA ILE A 950 13.78 -25.47 -5.36
C ILE A 950 13.55 -24.36 -6.40
N PRO A 951 14.56 -23.53 -6.72
CA PRO A 951 14.49 -22.62 -7.86
C PRO A 951 14.75 -23.37 -9.18
N VAL A 952 14.21 -22.91 -10.29
CA VAL A 952 14.49 -23.43 -11.63
C VAL A 952 15.10 -22.36 -12.51
N THR A 953 16.03 -22.74 -13.39
CA THR A 953 16.66 -21.79 -14.33
C THR A 953 15.78 -21.56 -15.55
N THR A 954 16.00 -20.48 -16.28
CA THR A 954 15.34 -20.27 -17.58
C THR A 954 15.58 -21.45 -18.53
N THR A 955 14.53 -21.85 -19.28
CA THR A 955 14.64 -22.76 -20.43
C THR A 955 14.46 -22.02 -21.77
N GLY A 956 14.23 -20.71 -21.70
CA GLY A 956 14.10 -19.80 -22.85
C GLY A 956 12.73 -19.80 -23.52
N ASP A 957 11.82 -20.73 -23.18
CA ASP A 957 10.44 -20.78 -23.68
C ASP A 957 9.56 -21.62 -22.75
N TRP A 958 8.26 -21.29 -22.65
CA TRP A 958 7.28 -21.98 -21.80
C TRP A 958 6.96 -23.42 -22.24
N GLY A 959 7.28 -23.80 -23.48
CA GLY A 959 7.20 -25.17 -23.99
C GLY A 959 8.54 -25.90 -24.08
N ASN A 960 9.65 -25.26 -23.69
CA ASN A 960 10.97 -25.89 -23.67
C ASN A 960 11.26 -26.49 -22.29
N TRP A 961 11.36 -27.80 -22.23
CA TRP A 961 11.41 -28.52 -20.96
C TRP A 961 12.82 -29.00 -20.59
N ASN A 962 13.29 -28.68 -19.38
CA ASN A 962 14.51 -29.20 -18.78
C ASN A 962 14.17 -30.07 -17.54
N SER A 963 15.18 -30.69 -16.92
CA SER A 963 14.99 -31.53 -15.73
C SER A 963 15.85 -31.04 -14.57
N LYS A 964 15.32 -31.15 -13.36
CA LYS A 964 16.09 -30.98 -12.12
C LYS A 964 15.76 -32.14 -11.18
N THR A 965 16.77 -32.59 -10.44
CA THR A 965 16.65 -33.68 -9.47
C THR A 965 16.78 -33.11 -8.06
N SER A 966 15.89 -33.55 -7.17
CA SER A 966 16.05 -33.41 -5.72
C SER A 966 15.98 -34.80 -5.09
N THR A 967 16.66 -35.04 -3.98
CA THR A 967 16.57 -36.30 -3.25
C THR A 967 15.74 -36.07 -1.99
N ILE A 968 14.75 -36.92 -1.77
CA ILE A 968 13.86 -36.84 -0.60
C ILE A 968 13.79 -38.19 0.11
N GLU A 969 13.60 -38.16 1.42
CA GLU A 969 13.32 -39.37 2.21
C GLU A 969 11.82 -39.65 2.17
N LEU A 970 11.46 -40.91 1.90
CA LEU A 970 10.08 -41.38 1.94
C LEU A 970 9.97 -42.63 2.79
N THR A 971 8.98 -42.67 3.67
CA THR A 971 8.63 -43.89 4.40
C THR A 971 7.69 -44.77 3.57
N ALA A 972 7.79 -46.10 3.70
CA ALA A 972 6.85 -46.99 3.06
C ALA A 972 5.44 -46.80 3.62
N GLY A 973 4.47 -46.66 2.73
CA GLY A 973 3.08 -46.40 3.08
C GLY A 973 2.38 -45.48 2.09
N ILE A 974 1.09 -45.26 2.34
CA ILE A 974 0.30 -44.26 1.64
C ILE A 974 0.52 -42.91 2.31
N HIS A 975 0.87 -41.91 1.52
CA HIS A 975 1.18 -40.55 1.96
C HIS A 975 0.52 -39.52 1.05
N VAL A 976 0.28 -38.32 1.58
CA VAL A 976 -0.06 -37.15 0.77
C VAL A 976 1.23 -36.37 0.49
N LEU A 977 1.61 -36.31 -0.78
CA LEU A 977 2.68 -35.46 -1.27
C LEU A 977 2.07 -34.12 -1.68
N ARG A 978 2.47 -33.03 -1.05
CA ARG A 978 2.11 -31.67 -1.44
C ARG A 978 3.30 -31.01 -2.16
N LEU A 979 3.02 -30.29 -3.24
CA LEU A 979 3.92 -29.32 -3.83
C LEU A 979 3.41 -27.92 -3.47
N THR A 980 4.26 -27.09 -2.87
CA THR A 980 3.92 -25.73 -2.45
C THR A 980 4.78 -24.72 -3.19
N VAL A 981 4.16 -23.71 -3.79
CA VAL A 981 4.82 -22.71 -4.63
C VAL A 981 5.07 -21.43 -3.84
N THR A 982 6.34 -21.12 -3.58
CA THR A 982 6.71 -19.86 -2.93
C THR A 982 6.77 -18.71 -3.93
N GLN A 983 7.22 -18.99 -5.16
CA GLN A 983 7.20 -18.06 -6.28
C GLN A 983 6.94 -18.81 -7.60
N GLY A 984 6.15 -18.21 -8.48
CA GLY A 984 5.69 -18.80 -9.74
C GLY A 984 6.71 -18.77 -10.89
N GLU A 985 6.22 -18.48 -12.10
CA GLU A 985 7.02 -18.28 -13.33
C GLU A 985 7.69 -19.54 -13.90
N PHE A 986 7.05 -20.70 -13.73
CA PHE A 986 7.44 -21.96 -14.37
C PHE A 986 6.23 -22.83 -14.69
N ASN A 987 6.38 -23.71 -15.69
CA ASN A 987 5.48 -24.83 -15.93
C ASN A 987 6.11 -26.09 -15.32
N LEU A 988 5.28 -26.92 -14.72
CA LEU A 988 5.66 -28.20 -14.12
C LEU A 988 5.14 -29.36 -14.96
N GLY A 989 6.05 -30.30 -15.26
CA GLY A 989 5.75 -31.52 -16.01
C GLY A 989 5.83 -32.75 -15.12
N ARG A 990 6.07 -33.91 -15.73
CA ARG A 990 6.16 -35.17 -14.96
C ARG A 990 7.31 -35.18 -13.96
N ILE A 991 7.08 -35.88 -12.85
CA ILE A 991 8.01 -36.15 -11.77
C ILE A 991 8.31 -37.65 -11.75
N THR A 992 9.58 -38.03 -11.85
CA THR A 992 10.02 -39.43 -11.81
C THR A 992 10.75 -39.69 -10.51
N PHE A 993 10.22 -40.61 -9.71
CA PHE A 993 10.81 -41.07 -8.46
C PHE A 993 11.60 -42.35 -8.70
N SER A 994 12.90 -42.32 -8.40
CA SER A 994 13.78 -43.49 -8.47
C SER A 994 14.34 -43.80 -7.09
N TYR A 995 14.14 -45.01 -6.58
CA TYR A 995 14.75 -45.43 -5.32
C TYR A 995 16.27 -45.39 -5.43
N SER A 996 16.91 -44.58 -4.58
CA SER A 996 18.35 -44.32 -4.58
C SER A 996 19.10 -45.01 -3.43
N GLY A 997 18.42 -45.51 -2.39
CA GLY A 997 19.05 -46.25 -1.30
C GLY A 997 18.21 -46.28 -0.02
N MET A 998 18.66 -47.04 0.99
CA MET A 998 18.02 -47.05 2.32
C MET A 998 18.49 -45.85 3.17
N ASP A 999 19.72 -45.40 2.92
CA ASP A 999 20.29 -44.21 3.51
C ASP A 999 20.15 -43.09 2.49
N CYS A 1000 19.54 -41.97 2.89
CA CYS A 1000 19.66 -40.76 2.10
C CYS A 1000 21.14 -40.39 2.14
N PRO A 1001 21.80 -40.12 1.00
CA PRO A 1001 22.87 -39.15 1.09
C PRO A 1001 22.22 -37.95 1.75
N ALA A 1002 22.67 -37.60 2.97
CA ALA A 1002 22.18 -36.40 3.63
C ALA A 1002 22.13 -35.32 2.56
N PRO A 1003 20.98 -34.65 2.33
CA PRO A 1003 20.98 -33.42 1.55
C PRO A 1003 22.18 -32.62 2.04
N GLY A 1004 23.01 -32.10 1.14
CA GLY A 1004 24.25 -31.38 1.45
C GLY A 1004 23.99 -30.12 2.26
N GLU A 1005 23.51 -30.33 3.48
CA GLU A 1005 23.27 -29.42 4.55
C GLU A 1005 24.40 -29.67 5.52
N THR A 1006 25.42 -28.86 5.34
CA THR A 1006 26.48 -28.68 6.30
C THR A 1006 25.85 -28.12 7.58
N GLY A 1007 25.57 -28.96 8.57
CA GLY A 1007 25.01 -28.56 9.87
C GLY A 1007 25.73 -29.28 11.00
N LEU A 1008 25.76 -28.71 12.21
CA LEU A 1008 26.39 -29.36 13.36
C LEU A 1008 25.41 -30.35 14.03
N PRO A 1009 25.88 -31.51 14.55
CA PRO A 1009 27.26 -32.00 14.52
C PRO A 1009 27.65 -32.66 13.18
N PHE A 1010 28.95 -32.74 12.88
CA PHE A 1010 29.47 -33.54 11.76
C PHE A 1010 30.80 -34.24 12.09
N ASP A 1011 30.98 -35.44 11.52
CA ASP A 1011 32.09 -36.38 11.73
C ASP A 1011 32.79 -36.81 10.41
N PHE A 1012 32.43 -36.16 9.30
CA PHE A 1012 33.01 -36.36 7.96
C PHE A 1012 32.77 -37.75 7.32
N GLU A 1013 31.86 -38.57 7.85
CA GLU A 1013 31.54 -39.88 7.25
C GLU A 1013 30.66 -39.78 6.00
N THR A 1014 29.82 -38.74 5.92
CA THR A 1014 28.89 -38.51 4.79
C THR A 1014 28.94 -37.08 4.25
N SER A 1015 28.94 -36.09 5.14
CA SER A 1015 29.07 -34.65 4.89
C SER A 1015 29.58 -33.99 6.19
N PRO A 1016 30.37 -32.92 6.14
CA PRO A 1016 30.94 -32.31 4.94
C PRO A 1016 31.99 -33.19 4.26
N VAL A 1017 32.09 -33.08 2.94
CA VAL A 1017 33.15 -33.68 2.13
C VAL A 1017 34.17 -32.62 1.70
N THR A 1018 35.26 -33.02 1.03
CA THR A 1018 36.29 -32.09 0.54
C THR A 1018 35.72 -30.91 -0.27
N ALA A 1019 34.63 -31.12 -1.01
CA ALA A 1019 34.02 -30.09 -1.85
C ALA A 1019 33.30 -28.98 -1.07
N ASP A 1020 32.93 -29.22 0.19
CA ASP A 1020 32.18 -28.27 1.02
C ASP A 1020 33.11 -27.25 1.73
N PHE A 1021 34.41 -27.52 1.74
CA PHE A 1021 35.41 -26.60 2.29
C PHE A 1021 35.87 -25.59 1.25
N THR A 1022 35.87 -24.31 1.65
CA THR A 1022 36.61 -23.27 0.91
C THR A 1022 37.93 -22.98 1.61
N SER A 1023 39.03 -23.29 0.95
CA SER A 1023 40.40 -23.04 1.45
C SER A 1023 40.86 -21.62 1.11
N PHE A 1024 41.62 -20.97 2.00
CA PHE A 1024 42.10 -19.60 1.77
C PHE A 1024 43.53 -19.36 2.26
N ASN A 1025 44.20 -18.39 1.63
CA ASN A 1025 45.47 -17.76 2.01
C ASN A 1025 46.64 -18.70 2.34
N GLY A 1026 46.69 -19.94 1.84
CA GLY A 1026 47.77 -20.91 2.10
C GLY A 1026 47.40 -22.09 3.01
N GLY A 1027 46.14 -22.17 3.46
CA GLY A 1027 45.54 -23.39 3.99
C GLY A 1027 45.00 -24.28 2.86
N THR A 1028 44.98 -25.58 3.06
CA THR A 1028 44.31 -26.54 2.15
C THR A 1028 43.57 -27.56 2.99
N ALA A 1029 42.24 -27.56 2.88
CA ALA A 1029 41.35 -28.50 3.55
C ALA A 1029 40.98 -29.67 2.63
N THR A 1030 41.01 -30.87 3.17
CA THR A 1030 40.54 -32.10 2.53
C THR A 1030 39.91 -33.03 3.55
N VAL A 1031 38.92 -33.80 3.14
CA VAL A 1031 38.39 -34.95 3.89
C VAL A 1031 39.02 -36.21 3.31
N GLU A 1032 39.77 -36.94 4.12
CA GLU A 1032 40.52 -38.14 3.71
C GLU A 1032 40.29 -39.32 4.66
N ALA A 1033 40.45 -40.55 4.16
CA ALA A 1033 40.31 -41.76 4.98
C ALA A 1033 41.34 -41.79 6.12
N VAL A 1034 40.92 -42.24 7.31
CA VAL A 1034 41.80 -42.29 8.48
C VAL A 1034 42.90 -43.33 8.28
N ILE A 1035 44.16 -42.93 8.47
CA ILE A 1035 45.35 -43.80 8.42
C ILE A 1035 46.16 -43.73 9.71
N ALA A 1036 47.06 -44.69 9.96
CA ALA A 1036 47.95 -44.64 11.12
C ALA A 1036 48.99 -43.49 10.97
N PRO A 1037 49.27 -42.72 12.04
CA PRO A 1037 48.87 -42.92 13.44
C PRO A 1037 47.52 -42.32 13.88
N GLN A 1038 46.81 -41.58 13.03
CA GLN A 1038 45.54 -40.90 13.38
C GLN A 1038 44.41 -41.87 13.71
N ASN A 1039 44.49 -43.13 13.29
CA ASN A 1039 43.55 -44.18 13.69
C ASN A 1039 43.71 -44.65 15.16
N THR A 1040 44.74 -44.19 15.90
CA THR A 1040 44.96 -44.60 17.29
C THR A 1040 44.13 -43.71 18.21
N GLY A 1041 42.98 -44.20 18.64
CA GLY A 1041 42.04 -43.47 19.49
C GLY A 1041 40.94 -42.72 18.73
N ASN A 1042 40.86 -42.87 17.40
CA ASN A 1042 39.74 -42.42 16.58
C ASN A 1042 39.20 -43.58 15.73
N ASN A 1043 37.88 -43.80 15.76
CA ASN A 1043 37.21 -44.92 15.09
C ASN A 1043 36.52 -44.52 13.78
N SER A 1044 36.53 -43.24 13.40
CA SER A 1044 35.96 -42.73 12.16
C SER A 1044 36.64 -43.35 10.93
N GLY A 1045 35.88 -43.49 9.84
CA GLY A 1045 36.37 -43.94 8.54
C GLY A 1045 37.08 -42.84 7.76
N SER A 1046 36.68 -41.59 7.96
CA SER A 1046 37.25 -40.38 7.37
C SER A 1046 37.53 -39.32 8.44
N LEU A 1047 38.36 -38.33 8.11
CA LEU A 1047 38.61 -37.15 8.93
C LEU A 1047 38.87 -35.95 8.04
N ALA A 1048 38.68 -34.75 8.57
CA ALA A 1048 39.12 -33.54 7.91
C ALA A 1048 40.58 -33.24 8.24
N LYS A 1049 41.27 -32.61 7.29
CA LYS A 1049 42.67 -32.25 7.38
C LYS A 1049 42.88 -30.88 6.80
N VAL A 1050 43.54 -30.00 7.55
CA VAL A 1050 44.08 -28.75 7.05
C VAL A 1050 45.61 -28.82 7.02
N VAL A 1051 46.18 -28.68 5.83
CA VAL A 1051 47.62 -28.47 5.64
C VAL A 1051 47.89 -26.98 5.44
N ARG A 1052 48.77 -26.43 6.26
CA ARG A 1052 49.24 -25.05 6.17
C ARG A 1052 50.58 -25.01 5.43
N ASN A 1053 50.65 -24.42 4.24
CA ASN A 1053 51.88 -24.39 3.43
C ASN A 1053 52.09 -23.03 2.76
N GLY A 1054 52.95 -22.20 3.36
CA GLY A 1054 53.14 -20.80 2.97
C GLY A 1054 51.94 -19.92 3.35
N GLY A 1055 51.79 -18.80 2.64
CA GLY A 1055 50.64 -17.91 2.80
C GLY A 1055 50.65 -17.07 4.07
N ASP A 1056 49.47 -16.60 4.48
CA ASP A 1056 49.31 -15.67 5.60
C ASP A 1056 49.24 -16.39 6.95
N VAL A 1057 49.56 -15.67 8.03
CA VAL A 1057 49.54 -16.20 9.40
C VAL A 1057 48.13 -16.57 9.92
N TRP A 1058 47.08 -16.26 9.16
CA TRP A 1058 45.68 -16.58 9.44
C TRP A 1058 45.03 -17.52 8.41
N ALA A 1059 45.76 -17.99 7.39
CA ALA A 1059 45.26 -18.99 6.44
C ALA A 1059 44.51 -20.19 7.07
N GLY A 1060 43.60 -20.78 6.32
CA GLY A 1060 42.76 -21.83 6.85
C GLY A 1060 41.76 -22.31 5.82
N ALA A 1061 40.63 -22.80 6.31
CA ALA A 1061 39.47 -23.13 5.49
C ALA A 1061 38.19 -22.78 6.25
N TYR A 1062 37.12 -22.54 5.51
CA TYR A 1062 35.79 -22.35 6.09
C TYR A 1062 34.76 -23.27 5.45
N LEU A 1063 33.65 -23.37 6.15
CA LEU A 1063 32.50 -24.18 5.80
C LEU A 1063 31.23 -23.36 6.08
N ASN A 1064 30.38 -23.21 5.07
CA ASN A 1064 29.07 -22.57 5.23
C ASN A 1064 28.11 -23.58 5.82
N LEU A 1065 27.24 -23.18 6.75
CA LEU A 1065 26.22 -24.03 7.34
C LEU A 1065 24.86 -23.80 6.67
N SER A 1066 23.95 -24.78 6.75
CA SER A 1066 22.58 -24.66 6.21
C SER A 1066 21.64 -23.86 7.11
N GLY A 1067 22.01 -23.61 8.36
CA GLY A 1067 21.25 -22.80 9.33
C GLY A 1067 22.14 -22.04 10.31
N GLY A 1068 21.56 -21.03 10.97
CA GLY A 1068 22.24 -20.20 11.96
C GLY A 1068 22.51 -20.93 13.28
N LEU A 1069 23.64 -20.60 13.92
CA LEU A 1069 24.05 -21.15 15.21
C LEU A 1069 23.31 -20.48 16.38
N ASP A 1070 22.82 -21.30 17.33
CA ASP A 1070 22.12 -20.82 18.53
C ASP A 1070 22.84 -21.21 19.83
N PHE A 1071 23.54 -20.24 20.43
CA PHE A 1071 24.26 -20.39 21.70
C PHE A 1071 23.39 -20.07 22.93
N SER A 1072 22.06 -19.96 22.79
CA SER A 1072 21.15 -19.77 23.93
C SER A 1072 21.05 -21.00 24.83
N SER A 1073 21.29 -22.20 24.26
CA SER A 1073 21.21 -23.47 24.97
C SER A 1073 22.45 -24.35 24.78
N GLN A 1074 23.07 -24.34 23.59
CA GLN A 1074 24.30 -25.07 23.25
C GLN A 1074 25.48 -24.12 23.15
N ASN A 1075 26.14 -23.89 24.28
CA ASN A 1075 27.04 -22.75 24.48
C ASN A 1075 28.45 -22.91 23.90
N PHE A 1076 28.85 -24.12 23.52
CA PHE A 1076 30.22 -24.42 23.10
C PHE A 1076 30.25 -25.00 21.70
N ILE A 1077 31.31 -24.70 20.96
CA ILE A 1077 31.74 -25.51 19.81
C ILE A 1077 32.89 -26.40 20.25
N THR A 1078 32.82 -27.69 19.94
CA THR A 1078 33.91 -28.65 20.18
C THR A 1078 34.42 -29.23 18.87
N LEU A 1079 35.71 -29.57 18.83
CA LEU A 1079 36.28 -30.41 17.78
C LEU A 1079 37.39 -31.29 18.37
N ARG A 1080 37.52 -32.52 17.88
CA ARG A 1080 38.69 -33.36 18.16
C ARG A 1080 39.81 -32.99 17.20
N LEU A 1081 41.01 -32.85 17.72
CA LEU A 1081 42.20 -32.44 16.98
C LEU A 1081 43.34 -33.43 17.21
N TRP A 1082 44.07 -33.75 16.14
CA TRP A 1082 45.34 -34.44 16.16
C TRP A 1082 46.36 -33.64 15.35
N THR A 1083 47.53 -33.37 15.92
CA THR A 1083 48.62 -32.65 15.24
C THR A 1083 49.99 -33.00 15.83
N GLU A 1084 51.05 -32.89 15.05
CA GLU A 1084 52.45 -32.95 15.55
C GLU A 1084 53.00 -31.55 15.92
N ALA A 1085 52.20 -30.50 15.78
CA ALA A 1085 52.58 -29.15 16.20
C ALA A 1085 52.93 -29.12 17.70
N PRO A 1086 53.82 -28.21 18.15
CA PRO A 1086 54.19 -28.10 19.56
C PRO A 1086 52.98 -27.85 20.48
N ILE A 1087 53.01 -28.40 21.69
CA ILE A 1087 52.02 -28.07 22.73
C ILE A 1087 52.00 -26.55 22.94
N GLY A 1088 50.81 -25.97 22.99
CA GLY A 1088 50.58 -24.53 23.07
C GLY A 1088 50.34 -23.86 21.72
N THR A 1089 50.25 -24.62 20.62
CA THR A 1089 49.85 -24.11 19.30
C THR A 1089 48.43 -23.54 19.37
N THR A 1090 48.25 -22.31 18.89
CA THR A 1090 46.95 -21.62 18.90
C THR A 1090 46.03 -22.12 17.80
N VAL A 1091 44.84 -22.56 18.17
CA VAL A 1091 43.75 -22.92 17.27
C VAL A 1091 42.63 -21.90 17.44
N LYS A 1092 42.37 -21.14 16.37
CA LYS A 1092 41.32 -20.13 16.33
C LYS A 1092 40.10 -20.69 15.61
N MET A 1093 38.95 -20.59 16.28
CA MET A 1093 37.63 -20.80 15.69
C MET A 1093 36.99 -19.43 15.48
N LYS A 1094 36.54 -19.15 14.25
CA LYS A 1094 35.81 -17.93 13.92
C LYS A 1094 34.44 -18.28 13.33
N LEU A 1095 33.40 -17.62 13.80
CA LEU A 1095 32.03 -17.65 13.31
C LEU A 1095 31.79 -16.42 12.44
N GLU A 1096 31.16 -16.58 11.28
CA GLU A 1096 30.79 -15.48 10.38
C GLU A 1096 29.32 -15.63 9.93
N GLU A 1097 28.71 -14.51 9.56
CA GLU A 1097 27.45 -14.50 8.79
C GLU A 1097 27.77 -14.55 7.30
N GLN A 1098 27.16 -15.46 6.55
CA GLN A 1098 27.42 -15.66 5.12
C GLN A 1098 27.10 -14.41 4.30
N ALA A 1099 25.97 -13.75 4.61
CA ALA A 1099 25.52 -12.53 3.97
C ALA A 1099 26.39 -11.31 4.33
N ASN A 1100 27.06 -11.32 5.48
CA ASN A 1100 27.95 -10.25 5.94
C ASN A 1100 29.17 -10.78 6.72
N PRO A 1101 30.26 -11.19 6.02
CA PRO A 1101 31.43 -11.76 6.67
C PRO A 1101 32.20 -10.80 7.62
N ALA A 1102 31.84 -9.51 7.65
CA ALA A 1102 32.36 -8.56 8.62
C ALA A 1102 31.69 -8.69 10.01
N ASN A 1103 30.48 -9.25 10.06
CA ASN A 1103 29.83 -9.67 11.30
C ASN A 1103 30.39 -11.03 11.72
N ALA A 1104 31.22 -11.03 12.76
CA ALA A 1104 31.96 -12.23 13.16
C ALA A 1104 32.28 -12.26 14.66
N SER A 1105 32.48 -13.47 15.19
CA SER A 1105 32.96 -13.73 16.55
C SER A 1105 34.06 -14.78 16.52
N GLU A 1106 35.14 -14.60 17.27
CA GLU A 1106 36.29 -15.51 17.24
C GLU A 1106 36.88 -15.75 18.63
N LEU A 1107 37.35 -16.99 18.84
CA LEU A 1107 37.96 -17.42 20.10
C LEU A 1107 39.16 -18.32 19.83
N ASP A 1108 40.13 -18.28 20.75
CA ASP A 1108 41.39 -19.01 20.66
C ASP A 1108 41.51 -20.06 21.77
N VAL A 1109 41.97 -21.25 21.40
CA VAL A 1109 42.32 -22.33 22.32
C VAL A 1109 43.72 -22.83 21.98
N ALA A 1110 44.56 -23.06 22.98
CA ALA A 1110 45.89 -23.61 22.79
C ALA A 1110 45.88 -25.14 22.93
N THR A 1111 46.58 -25.86 22.05
CA THR A 1111 46.72 -27.31 22.14
C THR A 1111 47.40 -27.74 23.44
N ALA A 1112 46.93 -28.81 24.07
CA ALA A 1112 47.53 -29.40 25.27
C ALA A 1112 48.33 -30.67 24.95
N LEU A 1113 48.03 -31.33 23.81
CA LEU A 1113 48.69 -32.55 23.36
C LEU A 1113 49.39 -32.35 22.00
N SER A 1114 50.31 -33.27 21.68
CA SER A 1114 50.99 -33.34 20.38
C SER A 1114 51.27 -34.81 20.05
N GLY A 1115 50.90 -35.24 18.85
CA GLY A 1115 50.97 -36.64 18.41
C GLY A 1115 49.84 -37.55 18.95
N GLU A 1116 48.84 -36.98 19.63
CA GLU A 1116 47.68 -37.68 20.20
C GLU A 1116 46.40 -36.85 19.96
N TRP A 1117 45.23 -37.49 20.01
CA TRP A 1117 43.94 -36.80 19.86
C TRP A 1117 43.56 -36.07 21.15
N GLU A 1118 43.11 -34.82 21.04
CA GLU A 1118 42.48 -34.06 22.11
C GLU A 1118 41.17 -33.42 21.64
N THR A 1119 40.22 -33.18 22.54
CA THR A 1119 39.03 -32.37 22.24
C THR A 1119 39.28 -30.93 22.67
N LEU A 1120 39.21 -30.01 21.71
CA LEU A 1120 39.25 -28.57 21.96
C LEU A 1120 37.81 -28.02 22.06
N SER A 1121 37.63 -26.96 22.84
CA SER A 1121 36.30 -26.38 23.10
C SER A 1121 36.38 -24.85 23.18
N TRP A 1122 35.51 -24.15 22.44
CA TRP A 1122 35.36 -22.70 22.44
C TRP A 1122 34.01 -22.30 23.02
N ASP A 1123 34.02 -21.39 24.01
CA ASP A 1123 32.82 -20.95 24.74
C ASP A 1123 32.22 -19.68 24.12
N PHE A 1124 31.14 -19.86 23.37
CA PHE A 1124 30.39 -18.79 22.71
C PHE A 1124 29.11 -18.42 23.48
N SER A 1125 28.99 -18.78 24.76
CA SER A 1125 27.81 -18.52 25.61
C SER A 1125 27.34 -17.06 25.66
N ALA A 1126 28.24 -16.11 25.37
CA ALA A 1126 27.91 -14.69 25.34
C ALA A 1126 27.07 -14.26 24.13
N LEU A 1127 26.91 -15.12 23.11
CA LEU A 1127 26.29 -14.75 21.84
C LEU A 1127 24.76 -14.97 21.79
N GLY A 1128 24.20 -15.93 22.56
CA GLY A 1128 22.77 -16.27 22.47
C GLY A 1128 22.38 -16.83 21.09
N ALA A 1129 21.14 -16.62 20.66
CA ALA A 1129 20.73 -16.93 19.29
C ALA A 1129 21.39 -15.95 18.30
N THR A 1130 22.00 -16.45 17.22
CA THR A 1130 22.78 -15.63 16.29
C THR A 1130 22.40 -15.87 14.83
N VAL A 1131 22.83 -14.95 13.96
CA VAL A 1131 22.76 -15.09 12.50
C VAL A 1131 24.01 -15.79 11.91
N PHE A 1132 24.95 -16.24 12.74
CA PHE A 1132 26.19 -16.84 12.25
C PHE A 1132 25.93 -18.24 11.69
N ASP A 1133 26.28 -18.42 10.42
CA ASP A 1133 26.02 -19.62 9.63
C ASP A 1133 27.27 -20.02 8.83
N ARG A 1134 28.47 -19.67 9.30
CA ARG A 1134 29.76 -20.12 8.75
C ARG A 1134 30.79 -20.40 9.84
N LEU A 1135 31.45 -21.56 9.75
CA LEU A 1135 32.59 -21.93 10.60
C LEU A 1135 33.92 -21.73 9.85
N VAL A 1136 34.86 -21.02 10.47
CA VAL A 1136 36.19 -20.75 9.91
C VAL A 1136 37.27 -21.34 10.83
N PHE A 1137 38.05 -22.27 10.28
CA PHE A 1137 39.10 -23.00 10.99
C PHE A 1137 40.48 -22.41 10.67
N MET A 1138 41.16 -21.85 11.68
CA MET A 1138 42.52 -21.30 11.55
C MET A 1138 43.47 -21.95 12.57
N PHE A 1139 44.17 -22.99 12.11
CA PHE A 1139 45.15 -23.72 12.91
C PHE A 1139 46.54 -23.04 12.87
N ASP A 1140 47.25 -23.07 13.99
CA ASP A 1140 48.55 -22.41 14.21
C ASP A 1140 48.51 -20.90 13.93
N TYR A 1141 47.44 -20.25 14.41
CA TYR A 1141 47.17 -18.84 14.18
C TYR A 1141 48.32 -17.97 14.70
N GLY A 1142 48.84 -17.10 13.83
CA GLY A 1142 49.96 -16.21 14.13
C GLY A 1142 51.32 -16.69 13.58
N ASN A 1143 51.40 -17.91 13.03
CA ASN A 1143 52.60 -18.47 12.41
C ASN A 1143 52.37 -18.80 10.92
N THR A 1144 53.42 -18.71 10.10
CA THR A 1144 53.35 -19.15 8.68
C THR A 1144 53.65 -20.65 8.61
N GLY A 1145 52.76 -21.42 7.97
CA GLY A 1145 52.95 -22.86 7.80
C GLY A 1145 54.03 -23.20 6.77
N ASP A 1146 54.64 -24.37 6.91
CA ASP A 1146 55.73 -24.87 6.06
C ASP A 1146 55.39 -26.17 5.31
N GLY A 1147 54.13 -26.64 5.41
CA GLY A 1147 53.64 -27.86 4.78
C GLY A 1147 54.16 -29.16 5.40
N THR A 1148 54.89 -29.08 6.52
CA THR A 1148 55.40 -30.26 7.23
C THR A 1148 54.31 -30.88 8.14
N ALA A 1149 54.65 -31.99 8.80
CA ALA A 1149 53.75 -32.64 9.75
C ALA A 1149 53.36 -31.73 10.94
N THR A 1150 54.24 -30.80 11.35
CA THR A 1150 53.93 -29.80 12.38
C THR A 1150 53.04 -28.66 11.87
N SER A 1151 52.85 -28.55 10.56
CA SER A 1151 51.92 -27.63 9.90
C SER A 1151 50.67 -28.36 9.34
N THR A 1152 50.40 -29.58 9.81
CA THR A 1152 49.26 -30.39 9.40
C THR A 1152 48.37 -30.69 10.60
N PHE A 1153 47.07 -30.43 10.44
CA PHE A 1153 46.06 -30.53 11.49
C PHE A 1153 44.95 -31.44 11.02
N TYR A 1154 44.71 -32.50 11.76
CA TYR A 1154 43.66 -33.47 11.52
C TYR A 1154 42.55 -33.24 12.53
N PHE A 1155 41.31 -33.12 12.10
CA PHE A 1155 40.20 -32.86 12.99
C PHE A 1155 38.95 -33.65 12.63
N ASP A 1156 38.15 -33.89 13.66
CA ASP A 1156 36.98 -34.76 13.62
C ASP A 1156 35.96 -34.35 14.70
N ASP A 1157 34.76 -34.93 14.66
CA ASP A 1157 33.69 -34.73 15.65
C ASP A 1157 33.45 -33.25 16.00
N VAL A 1158 33.04 -32.44 15.02
CA VAL A 1158 32.73 -31.02 15.22
C VAL A 1158 31.28 -30.86 15.67
N GLU A 1159 31.07 -30.32 16.86
CA GLU A 1159 29.75 -30.31 17.51
C GLU A 1159 29.45 -28.97 18.18
N GLN A 1160 28.16 -28.65 18.31
CA GLN A 1160 27.66 -27.61 19.21
C GLN A 1160 27.06 -28.28 20.46
N VAL A 1161 27.53 -27.92 21.66
CA VAL A 1161 27.20 -28.65 22.89
C VAL A 1161 26.88 -27.74 24.07
N THR A 1162 26.04 -28.21 25.00
CA THR A 1162 25.53 -27.44 26.15
C THR A 1162 26.48 -27.40 27.34
N THR A 1163 27.14 -28.52 27.68
CA THR A 1163 28.16 -28.66 28.74
C THR A 1163 28.93 -29.99 28.59
N LEU A 1164 30.20 -30.05 28.98
CA LEU A 1164 30.99 -31.30 29.03
C LEU A 1164 30.48 -32.22 30.16
N GLY A 1165 29.64 -33.22 29.85
CA GLY A 1165 29.26 -34.27 30.80
C GLY A 1165 28.19 -35.27 30.33
N ILE A 1166 28.65 -36.49 30.03
CA ILE A 1166 28.02 -37.83 29.96
C ILE A 1166 26.52 -37.92 29.58
N GLU A 1167 26.28 -38.47 28.38
CA GLU A 1167 25.01 -38.81 27.72
C GLU A 1167 23.91 -39.45 28.60
N ASP A 1168 22.66 -39.02 28.39
CA ASP A 1168 21.42 -39.75 28.73
C ASP A 1168 20.82 -40.34 27.42
N PRO A 1169 20.33 -41.60 27.39
CA PRO A 1169 19.83 -42.22 26.15
C PRO A 1169 18.38 -41.85 25.83
N GLU A 1170 18.11 -41.51 24.57
CA GLU A 1170 16.74 -41.37 24.02
C GLU A 1170 16.09 -42.73 23.73
N PHE A 1171 14.82 -42.89 24.13
CA PHE A 1171 14.04 -44.12 23.94
C PHE A 1171 13.05 -43.98 22.77
N GLU A 1172 13.52 -44.16 21.54
CA GLU A 1172 12.65 -44.18 20.37
C GLU A 1172 11.67 -45.37 20.36
N GLY A 1173 10.45 -45.16 19.86
CA GLY A 1173 9.45 -46.22 19.66
C GLY A 1173 8.63 -46.64 20.89
N LEU A 1174 8.68 -45.90 22.01
CA LEU A 1174 7.85 -46.15 23.20
C LEU A 1174 6.54 -45.36 23.16
N LYS A 1175 5.39 -46.06 23.15
CA LYS A 1175 4.03 -45.46 23.21
C LYS A 1175 3.30 -45.84 24.51
N ILE A 1176 2.55 -44.90 25.10
CA ILE A 1176 1.64 -45.13 26.23
C ILE A 1176 0.18 -44.86 25.81
N TYR A 1177 -0.76 -45.78 26.09
CA TYR A 1177 -2.15 -45.63 25.67
C TYR A 1177 -3.13 -46.47 26.52
N PRO A 1178 -4.42 -46.12 26.61
CA PRO A 1178 -4.98 -44.83 26.20
C PRO A 1178 -4.50 -43.71 27.12
N ASN A 1179 -4.31 -42.51 26.58
CA ASN A 1179 -4.06 -41.29 27.34
C ASN A 1179 -4.94 -40.19 26.73
N PRO A 1180 -6.08 -39.83 27.34
CA PRO A 1180 -6.44 -40.06 28.74
C PRO A 1180 -6.80 -41.51 29.10
N VAL A 1181 -6.34 -41.97 30.26
CA VAL A 1181 -6.58 -43.31 30.80
C VAL A 1181 -7.75 -43.32 31.78
N THR A 1182 -8.62 -44.33 31.70
CA THR A 1182 -9.55 -44.66 32.80
C THR A 1182 -8.87 -45.59 33.78
N ASN A 1183 -8.84 -46.92 33.58
CA ASN A 1183 -8.32 -47.84 34.62
C ASN A 1183 -6.99 -48.54 34.29
N LYS A 1184 -6.66 -48.77 33.02
CA LYS A 1184 -5.44 -49.48 32.63
C LYS A 1184 -4.66 -48.69 31.59
N LEU A 1185 -3.38 -48.44 31.86
CA LEU A 1185 -2.44 -47.81 30.95
C LEU A 1185 -1.55 -48.90 30.32
N TYR A 1186 -1.59 -49.02 29.00
CA TYR A 1186 -0.72 -49.91 28.24
C TYR A 1186 0.53 -49.18 27.79
N ILE A 1187 1.66 -49.88 27.83
CA ILE A 1187 2.95 -49.40 27.35
C ILE A 1187 3.39 -50.37 26.26
N LYS A 1188 3.58 -49.85 25.05
CA LYS A 1188 4.09 -50.62 23.91
C LYS A 1188 5.47 -50.08 23.55
N SER A 1189 6.45 -50.97 23.55
CA SER A 1189 7.76 -50.73 22.98
C SER A 1189 8.13 -51.94 22.13
N ASN A 1190 8.60 -51.70 20.91
CA ASN A 1190 9.00 -52.75 19.99
C ASN A 1190 10.42 -53.29 20.29
N SER A 1191 11.23 -52.56 21.09
CA SER A 1191 12.66 -52.86 21.28
C SER A 1191 13.20 -52.58 22.71
N ILE A 1192 12.43 -51.97 23.62
CA ILE A 1192 12.91 -51.52 24.93
C ILE A 1192 12.41 -52.43 26.05
N HIS A 1193 13.33 -52.97 26.84
CA HIS A 1193 13.01 -53.77 28.03
C HIS A 1193 12.95 -52.89 29.28
N LEU A 1194 11.75 -52.48 29.69
CA LEU A 1194 11.58 -51.70 30.91
C LEU A 1194 11.92 -52.54 32.15
N THR A 1195 12.61 -51.91 33.10
CA THR A 1195 12.93 -52.50 34.41
C THR A 1195 11.96 -51.99 35.48
N LYS A 1196 11.37 -50.80 35.28
CA LYS A 1196 10.53 -50.14 36.27
C LYS A 1196 9.67 -49.03 35.65
N VAL A 1197 8.48 -48.81 36.19
CA VAL A 1197 7.64 -47.62 35.93
C VAL A 1197 7.29 -46.93 37.24
N GLU A 1198 7.48 -45.63 37.32
CA GLU A 1198 7.08 -44.80 38.46
C GLU A 1198 6.09 -43.73 38.02
N ILE A 1199 5.10 -43.42 38.86
CA ILE A 1199 4.13 -42.35 38.58
C ILE A 1199 4.22 -41.30 39.68
N PHE A 1200 4.28 -40.04 39.29
CA PHE A 1200 4.40 -38.88 40.16
C PHE A 1200 3.25 -37.90 39.94
N THR A 1201 2.88 -37.15 40.97
CA THR A 1201 2.06 -35.94 40.80
C THR A 1201 2.87 -34.86 40.07
N LEU A 1202 2.21 -33.80 39.58
CA LEU A 1202 2.89 -32.65 38.98
C LEU A 1202 3.85 -31.92 39.95
N LEU A 1203 3.69 -32.11 41.26
CA LEU A 1203 4.58 -31.57 42.29
C LEU A 1203 5.78 -32.50 42.60
N GLY A 1204 5.97 -33.56 41.79
CA GLY A 1204 7.09 -34.50 41.93
C GLY A 1204 6.92 -35.54 43.06
N GLN A 1205 5.74 -35.65 43.67
CA GLN A 1205 5.48 -36.68 44.68
C GLN A 1205 5.19 -38.02 44.02
N LYS A 1206 5.98 -39.06 44.31
CA LYS A 1206 5.74 -40.41 43.79
C LYS A 1206 4.47 -41.01 44.38
N VAL A 1207 3.55 -41.42 43.52
CA VAL A 1207 2.26 -42.04 43.86
C VAL A 1207 2.17 -43.52 43.48
N MET A 1208 3.02 -44.01 42.58
CA MET A 1208 3.06 -45.42 42.20
C MET A 1208 4.47 -45.87 41.76
N ASP A 1209 4.81 -47.13 42.00
CA ASP A 1209 6.09 -47.79 41.67
C ASP A 1209 5.78 -49.23 41.24
N VAL A 1210 6.02 -49.55 39.97
CA VAL A 1210 5.63 -50.83 39.34
C VAL A 1210 6.87 -51.50 38.75
N ARG A 1211 7.03 -52.80 39.00
CA ARG A 1211 8.22 -53.59 38.63
C ARG A 1211 7.91 -54.91 37.92
N SER A 1212 6.63 -55.20 37.71
CA SER A 1212 6.12 -56.40 37.04
C SER A 1212 4.93 -55.98 36.17
N ASP A 1213 4.67 -56.72 35.09
CA ASP A 1213 3.60 -56.41 34.13
C ASP A 1213 3.68 -54.98 33.56
N LEU A 1214 4.90 -54.54 33.22
CA LEU A 1214 5.20 -53.15 32.80
C LEU A 1214 4.57 -52.73 31.46
N ASN A 1215 3.98 -53.67 30.71
CA ASN A 1215 3.26 -53.37 29.48
C ASN A 1215 1.78 -53.01 29.73
N ALA A 1216 1.27 -53.19 30.96
CA ALA A 1216 -0.10 -52.88 31.34
C ALA A 1216 -0.22 -52.52 32.83
N ILE A 1217 -0.25 -51.22 33.14
CA ILE A 1217 -0.29 -50.68 34.50
C ILE A 1217 -1.74 -50.47 34.96
N ASP A 1218 -2.12 -51.06 36.09
CA ASP A 1218 -3.42 -50.84 36.73
C ASP A 1218 -3.41 -49.55 37.58
N LEU A 1219 -4.27 -48.61 37.18
CA LEU A 1219 -4.42 -47.27 37.76
C LEU A 1219 -5.78 -47.09 38.42
N THR A 1220 -6.54 -48.15 38.71
CA THR A 1220 -7.87 -48.04 39.33
C THR A 1220 -7.84 -47.25 40.65
N ASN A 1221 -6.75 -47.34 41.41
CA ASN A 1221 -6.60 -46.65 42.71
C ASN A 1221 -6.03 -45.22 42.61
N LEU A 1222 -5.73 -44.73 41.41
CA LEU A 1222 -5.26 -43.36 41.19
C LEU A 1222 -6.47 -42.40 41.06
N SER A 1223 -6.44 -41.27 41.76
CA SER A 1223 -7.47 -40.23 41.65
C SER A 1223 -7.45 -39.57 40.27
N LYS A 1224 -8.60 -39.07 39.79
CA LYS A 1224 -8.70 -38.29 38.55
C LYS A 1224 -7.76 -37.08 38.60
N GLY A 1225 -7.00 -36.84 37.53
CA GLY A 1225 -6.00 -35.77 37.49
C GLY A 1225 -4.83 -36.05 36.54
N MET A 1226 -3.84 -35.15 36.56
CA MET A 1226 -2.65 -35.20 35.71
C MET A 1226 -1.42 -35.66 36.50
N TYR A 1227 -0.65 -36.56 35.89
CA TYR A 1227 0.52 -37.22 36.49
C TYR A 1227 1.69 -37.27 35.50
N LEU A 1228 2.89 -37.50 36.02
CA LEU A 1228 4.10 -37.80 35.25
C LEU A 1228 4.43 -39.29 35.41
N VAL A 1229 4.61 -40.01 34.30
CA VAL A 1229 5.00 -41.41 34.25
C VAL A 1229 6.45 -41.49 33.83
N LYS A 1230 7.30 -41.95 34.74
CA LYS A 1230 8.73 -42.20 34.52
C LYS A 1230 8.92 -43.68 34.19
N LEU A 1231 9.47 -43.97 33.03
CA LEU A 1231 9.71 -45.30 32.47
C LEU A 1231 11.21 -45.53 32.50
N LEU A 1232 11.68 -46.56 33.18
CA LEU A 1232 13.11 -46.83 33.38
C LEU A 1232 13.49 -48.18 32.76
N ASN A 1233 14.68 -48.26 32.18
CA ASN A 1233 15.32 -49.52 31.78
C ASN A 1233 16.67 -49.70 32.53
N SER A 1234 17.62 -50.47 31.99
CA SER A 1234 18.98 -50.60 32.57
C SER A 1234 19.89 -49.39 32.31
N ASP A 1235 19.57 -48.58 31.31
CA ASP A 1235 20.48 -47.61 30.70
C ASP A 1235 20.04 -46.16 30.95
N GLY A 1236 18.80 -45.93 31.38
CA GLY A 1236 18.27 -44.59 31.65
C GLY A 1236 16.78 -44.56 31.99
N TYR A 1237 16.17 -43.39 31.87
CA TYR A 1237 14.72 -43.23 31.99
C TYR A 1237 14.16 -42.17 31.05
N ILE A 1238 12.88 -42.30 30.71
CA ILE A 1238 12.09 -41.26 30.03
C ILE A 1238 10.86 -40.90 30.87
N ILE A 1239 10.41 -39.64 30.79
CA ILE A 1239 9.20 -39.16 31.46
C ILE A 1239 8.15 -38.80 30.42
N LYS A 1240 6.90 -39.27 30.61
CA LYS A 1240 5.73 -38.93 29.78
C LYS A 1240 4.59 -38.41 30.66
N LYS A 1241 3.73 -37.56 30.11
CA LYS A 1241 2.55 -37.01 30.80
C LYS A 1241 1.36 -37.96 30.70
N LEU A 1242 0.61 -38.13 31.79
CA LEU A 1242 -0.55 -39.03 31.89
C LEU A 1242 -1.77 -38.29 32.45
N ILE A 1243 -2.93 -38.47 31.81
CA ILE A 1243 -4.22 -37.91 32.25
C ILE A 1243 -5.13 -39.04 32.70
N LYS A 1244 -5.51 -39.10 33.98
CA LYS A 1244 -6.47 -40.05 34.57
C LYS A 1244 -7.88 -39.44 34.60
N ARG A 1245 -8.84 -40.06 33.90
CA ARG A 1245 -10.27 -39.66 33.86
C ARG A 1245 -11.13 -40.33 34.91
#